data_AF-A0A924FIJ0-F1
#
_entry.id   AF-A0A924FIJ0-F1
#
_cell.length_a   1.000
_cell.length_b   1.000
_cell.length_c   1.000
_cell.angle_alpha   90.00
_cell.angle_beta   90.00
_cell.angle_gamma   90.00
#
_symmetry.space_group_name_H-M   'P 1'
#
loop_
_entity.id
_entity.type
_entity.pdbx_description
1 polymer ?
#
loop_
_entity_poly.entity_id
_entity_poly.type
_entity_poly.pdbx_seq_one_letter_code
_entity_poly.pdbx_strand_id
1 'polypeptide(L)'
;MPTIIVFCHLRWDFVYQRPQHLLTRLAQHYRIVVVEEPVFQEGEPHLRMHSPVVGITIAQPHTPIHATGFHDDQIPILRPLLAKIVPQGEDPVVWFYTPMALPLLQSLHPSVVVYDCMDELAAFRNSPKQLLQREAALLAVADLVFTGGPSLHEAKRHRHPNVHCLPSSVDVGHFAQALERRNSHPAQRDIAGPRLGFYGVIDERLDLDLIAALADAHPQWQIVLVGPIVKIDPQSLPRRANIQPICQQPYAVLPQLLAGWDICLLPFARNEATRFISPTKVLEYMAAELPIVSTAITDIAVPYGDVVAVAQDTDSFIRACEAALCLSAPRLAAMRMRMREIVSATSWHATGDRMHGLIKASQAARTAATAGSDDASAVMAPEPAADMPTPAPHKVNALRTPTAVHACPCIVIGAGPTGLSAAYHFGKDALLLERNPTVGGWCRSIEEAGFTFDYAGHIMFSNDPYVLELYETLLGANLHWQDREAWVYSKQVYTRYPFQGALYGLPPAVITECIVGAIEARFGDLKRSPAARPATTDEPAGCAKVEATARAPGSATGAPAFQCATLKPVEDCCADGVVEVVATRSPRSQASAPQNFEEFIFQVWGRGIAKHFAIPYNRKLWTVPLSEMETSWLGGRVPLPDLEQIIEGALEPVARPMGPNARFGYPLKGGFQSLMSGFLPHIEGKVETGVEVVRLQPKERLVALSDGRRFRYDHLISTIPLPELVRQIGDQAPRDVQEAARALRHISVRCVNIGVARANITDKHWIYYPEETIFHRIFVQGNASPHCNPPGGFGITCEISYSPCKPLPVDGQALIARCIADCVRVGMLRADDTILVANQVDMPYAYVVYDHARAANVALVKAWMAQHDIILAGRYSEWEYYNSDHAFIAGKKAAETVRALACDSEMNQAAE
;
A
#
# COMPACT_ATOMS: atom_id res chain seq x y z
N MET A 1 21.36 38.49 0.96
CA MET A 1 21.48 37.27 1.78
C MET A 1 20.68 36.17 1.10
N PRO A 2 21.21 34.96 0.94
CA PRO A 2 20.48 33.83 0.37
C PRO A 2 19.26 33.46 1.22
N THR A 3 18.26 32.88 0.58
CA THR A 3 16.96 32.56 1.18
C THR A 3 16.90 31.07 1.54
N ILE A 4 16.40 30.76 2.74
CA ILE A 4 16.00 29.39 3.13
C ILE A 4 14.48 29.34 3.22
N ILE A 5 13.87 28.37 2.54
CA ILE A 5 12.44 28.06 2.65
C ILE A 5 12.31 26.79 3.47
N VAL A 6 11.64 26.87 4.61
CA VAL A 6 11.51 25.77 5.57
C VAL A 6 10.07 25.30 5.59
N PHE A 7 9.81 24.06 5.20
CA PHE A 7 8.51 23.43 5.37
C PHE A 7 8.42 22.74 6.73
N CYS A 8 7.51 23.22 7.59
CA CYS A 8 7.41 22.76 8.96
C CYS A 8 5.99 22.27 9.31
N HIS A 9 5.91 21.09 9.91
CA HIS A 9 4.67 20.55 10.49
C HIS A 9 4.41 21.10 11.91
N LEU A 10 5.37 21.81 12.49
CA LEU A 10 5.25 22.47 13.79
C LEU A 10 5.00 23.96 13.58
N ARG A 11 4.02 24.51 14.29
CA ARG A 11 3.74 25.95 14.29
C ARG A 11 4.79 26.67 15.14
N TRP A 12 5.22 27.84 14.66
CA TRP A 12 6.24 28.66 15.29
C TRP A 12 5.88 29.03 16.74
N ASP A 13 4.63 29.44 16.96
CA ASP A 13 4.10 29.90 18.25
C ASP A 13 3.57 28.77 19.15
N PHE A 14 3.74 27.50 18.77
CA PHE A 14 3.30 26.36 19.59
C PHE A 14 4.30 26.09 20.72
N VAL A 15 5.12 25.04 20.61
CA VAL A 15 6.15 24.74 21.60
C VAL A 15 7.51 25.15 21.04
N TYR A 16 8.26 25.94 21.81
CA TYR A 16 9.61 26.37 21.44
C TYR A 16 10.57 25.18 21.50
N GLN A 17 11.18 24.85 20.36
CA GLN A 17 11.99 23.65 20.17
C GLN A 17 13.15 23.94 19.23
N ARG A 18 13.82 22.87 18.80
CA ARG A 18 14.97 22.89 17.89
C ARG A 18 14.80 23.75 16.64
N PRO A 19 13.67 23.73 15.89
CA PRO A 19 13.53 24.61 14.72
C PRO A 19 13.74 26.09 15.08
N GLN A 20 13.14 26.56 16.18
CA GLN A 20 13.30 27.94 16.61
C GLN A 20 14.75 28.25 17.02
N HIS A 21 15.43 27.35 17.74
CA HIS A 21 16.82 27.55 18.13
C HIS A 21 17.77 27.61 16.92
N LEU A 22 17.62 26.71 15.96
CA LEU A 22 18.51 26.61 14.80
C LEU A 22 18.24 27.70 13.77
N LEU A 23 16.98 27.92 13.41
CA LEU A 23 16.62 28.90 12.39
C LEU A 23 16.93 30.33 12.87
N THR A 24 16.75 30.65 14.16
CA THR A 24 17.14 31.97 14.70
C THR A 24 18.63 32.25 14.57
N ARG A 25 19.47 31.22 14.67
CA ARG A 25 20.93 31.36 14.50
C ARG A 25 21.32 31.44 13.03
N LEU A 26 20.71 30.60 12.20
CA LEU A 26 20.89 30.64 10.74
C LEU A 26 20.39 31.95 10.12
N ALA A 27 19.43 32.65 10.74
CA ALA A 27 18.91 33.94 10.28
C ALA A 27 19.99 35.05 10.23
N GLN A 28 21.13 34.86 10.90
CA GLN A 28 22.29 35.75 10.78
C GLN A 28 22.96 35.65 9.39
N HIS A 29 22.79 34.53 8.69
CA HIS A 29 23.39 34.25 7.38
C HIS A 29 22.37 34.23 6.24
N TYR A 30 21.11 33.92 6.54
CA TYR A 30 20.04 33.71 5.56
C TYR A 30 18.80 34.54 5.87
N ARG A 31 18.01 34.85 4.83
CA ARG A 31 16.61 35.23 5.01
C ARG A 31 15.79 33.96 5.09
N ILE A 32 15.08 33.73 6.19
CA ILE A 32 14.38 32.47 6.40
C ILE A 32 12.88 32.69 6.27
N VAL A 33 12.23 31.86 5.45
CA VAL A 33 10.78 31.78 5.36
C VAL A 33 10.35 30.42 5.88
N VAL A 34 9.61 30.39 7.00
CA VAL A 34 9.03 29.16 7.53
C VAL A 34 7.59 29.05 7.03
N VAL A 35 7.33 28.04 6.22
CA VAL A 35 6.00 27.69 5.74
C VAL A 35 5.38 26.69 6.71
N GLU A 36 4.35 27.12 7.43
CA GLU A 36 3.59 26.27 8.34
C GLU A 36 2.53 25.44 7.61
N GLU A 37 1.93 24.49 8.32
CA GLU A 37 0.75 23.80 7.85
C GLU A 37 -0.44 24.76 7.62
N PRO A 38 -1.22 24.52 6.55
CA PRO A 38 -2.42 25.29 6.26
C PRO A 38 -3.39 25.34 7.45
N VAL A 39 -4.07 26.48 7.58
CA VAL A 39 -5.21 26.67 8.49
C VAL A 39 -6.47 26.70 7.64
N PHE A 40 -7.49 25.94 8.07
CA PHE A 40 -8.78 26.01 7.43
C PHE A 40 -9.40 27.39 7.65
N GLN A 41 -9.75 28.08 6.56
CA GLN A 41 -10.52 29.31 6.56
C GLN A 41 -11.41 29.36 5.31
N GLU A 42 -12.69 29.66 5.50
CA GLU A 42 -13.62 29.88 4.38
C GLU A 42 -13.21 31.11 3.57
N GLY A 43 -13.33 31.02 2.24
CA GLY A 43 -13.06 32.10 1.29
C GLY A 43 -11.81 31.90 0.43
N GLU A 44 -11.29 33.00 -0.11
CA GLU A 44 -10.14 33.00 -1.02
C GLU A 44 -8.84 32.59 -0.32
N PRO A 45 -8.08 31.62 -0.87
CA PRO A 45 -6.81 31.21 -0.30
C PRO A 45 -5.80 32.36 -0.26
N HIS A 46 -5.13 32.55 0.88
CA HIS A 46 -4.12 33.58 1.05
C HIS A 46 -3.02 33.16 2.04
N LEU A 47 -1.94 33.93 2.07
CA LEU A 47 -0.85 33.75 3.02
C LEU A 47 -0.93 34.85 4.09
N ARG A 48 -0.98 34.45 5.36
CA ARG A 48 -0.73 35.36 6.48
C ARG A 48 0.75 35.33 6.81
N MET A 49 1.42 36.46 6.59
CA MET A 49 2.86 36.58 6.83
C MET A 49 3.13 37.47 8.04
N HIS A 50 4.05 37.06 8.91
CA HIS A 50 4.54 37.88 10.02
C HIS A 50 6.00 37.51 10.35
N SER A 51 6.72 38.42 11.00
CA SER A 51 8.15 38.23 11.31
C SER A 51 8.35 38.26 12.83
N PRO A 52 8.39 37.09 13.51
CA PRO A 52 8.53 37.02 14.96
C PRO A 52 9.95 37.37 15.43
N VAL A 53 10.95 37.20 14.56
CA VAL A 53 12.35 37.50 14.82
C VAL A 53 12.95 38.12 13.56
N VAL A 54 13.90 39.04 13.72
CA VAL A 54 14.62 39.64 12.59
C VAL A 54 15.25 38.54 11.73
N GLY A 55 15.02 38.60 10.41
CA GLY A 55 15.53 37.62 9.45
C GLY A 55 14.66 36.37 9.28
N ILE A 56 13.59 36.20 10.06
CA ILE A 56 12.62 35.11 9.93
C ILE A 56 11.24 35.65 9.60
N THR A 57 10.61 35.06 8.58
CA THR A 57 9.22 35.32 8.22
C THR A 57 8.45 34.02 8.27
N ILE A 58 7.36 33.99 9.04
CA ILE A 58 6.42 32.88 9.07
C ILE A 58 5.36 33.12 8.00
N ALA A 59 5.23 32.19 7.08
CA ALA A 59 4.19 32.15 6.07
C ALA A 59 3.18 31.08 6.46
N GLN A 60 2.01 31.50 6.93
CA GLN A 60 0.92 30.61 7.29
C GLN A 60 -0.14 30.62 6.18
N PRO A 61 -0.33 29.51 5.46
CA PRO A 61 -1.39 29.41 4.46
C PRO A 61 -2.76 29.31 5.11
N HIS A 62 -3.73 30.05 4.57
CA HIS A 62 -5.15 29.95 4.92
C HIS A 62 -5.89 29.44 3.69
N THR A 63 -6.53 28.29 3.80
CA THR A 63 -7.17 27.61 2.65
C THR A 63 -8.56 27.09 3.01
N PRO A 64 -9.49 27.00 2.04
CA PRO A 64 -10.83 26.46 2.27
C PRO A 64 -10.86 24.91 2.28
N ILE A 65 -9.70 24.26 2.40
CA ILE A 65 -9.58 22.80 2.34
C ILE A 65 -9.55 22.23 3.76
N HIS A 66 -10.48 21.34 4.07
CA HIS A 66 -10.60 20.72 5.40
C HIS A 66 -9.46 19.75 5.74
N ALA A 67 -8.79 19.20 4.72
CA ALA A 67 -7.66 18.29 4.92
C ALA A 67 -6.51 19.01 5.64
N THR A 68 -5.95 18.39 6.67
CA THR A 68 -4.91 18.99 7.52
C THR A 68 -3.50 18.81 6.93
N GLY A 69 -2.56 19.62 7.39
CA GLY A 69 -1.15 19.53 6.98
C GLY A 69 -0.92 19.73 5.48
N PHE A 70 0.17 19.19 4.96
CA PHE A 70 0.49 19.23 3.53
C PHE A 70 -0.19 18.08 2.75
N HIS A 71 -1.49 17.90 2.97
CA HIS A 71 -2.31 16.92 2.25
C HIS A 71 -2.35 17.21 0.74
N ASP A 72 -2.62 16.20 -0.08
CA ASP A 72 -2.65 16.34 -1.54
C ASP A 72 -3.64 17.40 -2.03
N ASP A 73 -4.80 17.51 -1.39
CA ASP A 73 -5.80 18.53 -1.71
C ASP A 73 -5.33 19.97 -1.43
N GLN A 74 -4.34 20.13 -0.54
CA GLN A 74 -3.74 21.43 -0.24
C GLN A 74 -2.72 21.83 -1.33
N ILE A 75 -2.02 20.86 -1.93
CA ILE A 75 -0.87 21.12 -2.82
C ILE A 75 -1.22 22.04 -4.01
N PRO A 76 -2.32 21.85 -4.76
CA PRO A 76 -2.67 22.72 -5.89
C PRO A 76 -2.88 24.18 -5.51
N ILE A 77 -3.37 24.45 -4.30
CA ILE A 77 -3.62 25.80 -3.78
C ILE A 77 -2.33 26.40 -3.21
N LEU A 78 -1.51 25.60 -2.53
CA LEU A 78 -0.26 26.08 -1.94
C LEU A 78 0.78 26.46 -2.99
N ARG A 79 0.90 25.71 -4.10
CA ARG A 79 1.88 26.01 -5.17
C ARG A 79 1.85 27.46 -5.65
N PRO A 80 0.72 28.02 -6.13
CA PRO A 80 0.68 29.41 -6.60
C PRO A 80 0.84 30.44 -5.48
N LEU A 81 0.44 30.11 -4.23
CA LEU A 81 0.68 30.99 -3.09
C LEU A 81 2.18 31.12 -2.77
N LEU A 82 2.89 29.98 -2.74
CA LEU A 82 4.30 29.93 -2.39
C LEU A 82 5.23 30.46 -3.50
N ALA A 83 4.82 30.39 -4.76
CA ALA A 83 5.55 30.98 -5.88
C ALA A 83 5.81 32.49 -5.70
N LYS A 84 4.96 33.19 -4.93
CA LYS A 84 5.10 34.61 -4.63
C LYS A 84 6.12 34.91 -3.52
N ILE A 85 6.58 33.91 -2.78
CA ILE A 85 7.50 34.10 -1.65
C ILE A 85 8.97 34.02 -2.06
N VAL A 86 9.28 33.29 -3.14
CA VAL A 86 10.65 33.20 -3.66
C VAL A 86 10.97 34.46 -4.47
N PRO A 87 12.05 35.20 -4.15
CA PRO A 87 12.50 36.30 -5.00
C PRO A 87 12.82 35.80 -6.42
N GLN A 88 12.45 36.59 -7.43
CA GLN A 88 12.78 36.25 -8.80
C GLN A 88 14.30 36.19 -9.00
N GLY A 89 14.78 35.09 -9.61
CA GLY A 89 16.19 34.91 -9.95
C GLY A 89 17.08 34.40 -8.81
N GLU A 90 16.50 33.92 -7.70
CA GLU A 90 17.24 33.33 -6.59
C GLU A 90 16.89 31.84 -6.42
N ASP A 91 17.92 30.98 -6.29
CA ASP A 91 17.76 29.55 -6.00
C ASP A 91 17.86 29.32 -4.48
N PRO A 92 16.74 29.17 -3.75
CA PRO A 92 16.74 29.07 -2.30
C PRO A 92 17.32 27.73 -1.81
N VAL A 93 17.76 27.68 -0.56
CA VAL A 93 17.88 26.38 0.14
C VAL A 93 16.48 25.97 0.57
N VAL A 94 16.07 24.75 0.26
CA VAL A 94 14.75 24.23 0.66
C VAL A 94 14.94 23.18 1.74
N TRP A 95 14.34 23.42 2.89
CA TRP A 95 14.50 22.66 4.12
C TRP A 95 13.19 21.99 4.51
N PHE A 96 13.23 20.70 4.81
CA PHE A 96 12.06 19.92 5.21
C PHE A 96 12.18 19.44 6.66
N TYR A 97 11.16 19.74 7.46
CA TYR A 97 10.86 19.03 8.72
C TYR A 97 9.73 18.01 8.54
N THR A 98 9.11 17.93 7.36
CA THR A 98 8.06 16.96 7.05
C THR A 98 8.16 16.50 5.59
N PRO A 99 8.16 15.18 5.33
CA PRO A 99 8.11 14.66 3.97
C PRO A 99 6.82 15.02 3.23
N MET A 100 5.74 15.35 3.96
CA MET A 100 4.45 15.66 3.35
C MET A 100 4.51 16.89 2.43
N ALA A 101 5.42 17.83 2.67
CA ALA A 101 5.60 19.00 1.82
C ALA A 101 6.40 18.75 0.53
N LEU A 102 6.97 17.55 0.32
CA LEU A 102 7.81 17.23 -0.84
C LEU A 102 7.21 17.65 -2.20
N PRO A 103 5.89 17.50 -2.47
CA PRO A 103 5.30 17.93 -3.74
C PRO A 103 5.41 19.43 -4.05
N LEU A 104 5.74 20.27 -3.05
CA LEU A 104 5.97 21.71 -3.19
C LEU A 104 7.40 22.04 -3.63
N LEU A 105 8.33 21.08 -3.55
CA LEU A 105 9.72 21.26 -3.99
C LEU A 105 9.82 21.65 -5.48
N GLN A 106 8.93 21.09 -6.30
CA GLN A 106 8.95 21.22 -7.76
C GLN A 106 8.90 22.68 -8.25
N SER A 107 8.29 23.58 -7.47
CA SER A 107 8.12 25.00 -7.86
C SER A 107 9.21 25.94 -7.32
N LEU A 108 10.19 25.43 -6.56
CA LEU A 108 11.11 26.27 -5.77
C LEU A 108 12.56 26.31 -6.27
N HIS A 109 12.94 25.53 -7.29
CA HIS A 109 14.29 25.52 -7.87
C HIS A 109 15.44 25.58 -6.83
N PRO A 110 15.58 24.55 -5.97
CA PRO A 110 16.47 24.59 -4.81
C PRO A 110 17.96 24.59 -5.18
N SER A 111 18.75 25.49 -4.57
CA SER A 111 20.22 25.41 -4.61
C SER A 111 20.75 24.25 -3.77
N VAL A 112 20.10 23.93 -2.65
CA VAL A 112 20.33 22.74 -1.81
C VAL A 112 19.01 22.29 -1.17
N VAL A 113 18.80 20.99 -1.09
CA VAL A 113 17.68 20.34 -0.38
C VAL A 113 18.17 19.76 0.94
N VAL A 114 17.58 20.21 2.04
CA VAL A 114 17.88 19.73 3.41
C VAL A 114 16.67 18.97 3.94
N TYR A 115 16.90 17.78 4.50
CA TYR A 115 15.91 17.08 5.31
C TYR A 115 16.40 16.97 6.75
N ASP A 116 15.75 17.67 7.69
CA ASP A 116 16.05 17.56 9.14
C ASP A 116 15.04 16.60 9.77
N CYS A 117 15.43 15.33 9.84
CA CYS A 117 14.64 14.24 10.37
C CYS A 117 14.73 14.23 11.90
N MET A 118 13.78 14.93 12.51
CA MET A 118 13.66 15.14 13.95
C MET A 118 13.04 13.95 14.69
N ASP A 119 11.98 13.42 14.10
CA ASP A 119 11.15 12.35 14.63
C ASP A 119 10.82 11.37 13.50
N GLU A 120 10.54 10.11 13.85
CA GLU A 120 9.97 9.14 12.90
C GLU A 120 8.47 9.42 12.74
N LEU A 121 8.13 10.40 11.90
CA LEU A 121 6.75 10.90 11.75
C LEU A 121 5.77 9.81 11.31
N ALA A 122 6.24 8.75 10.65
CA ALA A 122 5.43 7.60 10.24
C ALA A 122 5.05 6.68 11.41
N ALA A 123 5.71 6.82 12.57
CA ALA A 123 5.45 6.02 13.76
C ALA A 123 4.36 6.61 14.68
N PHE A 124 3.88 7.82 14.41
CA PHE A 124 2.78 8.43 15.16
C PHE A 124 1.44 7.79 14.80
N ARG A 125 0.50 7.73 15.76
CA ARG A 125 -0.87 7.25 15.49
C ARG A 125 -1.52 8.09 14.39
N ASN A 126 -2.25 7.41 13.51
CA ASN A 126 -2.98 8.01 12.39
C ASN A 126 -2.09 8.83 11.43
N SER A 127 -0.78 8.53 11.33
CA SER A 127 0.09 9.16 10.34
C SER A 127 -0.46 8.91 8.92
N PRO A 128 -0.42 9.90 8.01
CA PRO A 128 -0.82 9.69 6.61
C PRO A 128 -0.06 8.53 5.96
N LYS A 129 -0.77 7.65 5.25
CA LYS A 129 -0.16 6.45 4.61
C LYS A 129 0.97 6.83 3.63
N GLN A 130 0.87 8.00 3.00
CA GLN A 130 1.85 8.51 2.04
C GLN A 130 3.17 8.95 2.71
N LEU A 131 3.23 9.10 4.04
CA LEU A 131 4.38 9.67 4.72
C LEU A 131 5.65 8.82 4.51
N LEU A 132 5.54 7.49 4.62
CA LEU A 132 6.67 6.57 4.38
C LEU A 132 7.19 6.67 2.94
N GLN A 133 6.28 6.69 1.96
CA GLN A 133 6.64 6.82 0.55
C GLN A 133 7.32 8.17 0.27
N ARG A 134 6.78 9.26 0.83
CA ARG A 134 7.36 10.60 0.68
C ARG A 134 8.67 10.74 1.41
N GLU A 135 8.86 10.08 2.54
CA GLU A 135 10.14 10.08 3.24
C GLU A 135 11.21 9.40 2.38
N ALA A 136 10.90 8.22 1.83
CA ALA A 136 11.83 7.54 0.93
C ALA A 136 12.19 8.42 -0.29
N ALA A 137 11.19 9.10 -0.88
CA ALA A 137 11.41 10.03 -1.97
C ALA A 137 12.22 11.26 -1.55
N LEU A 138 11.96 11.84 -0.38
CA LEU A 138 12.69 12.99 0.15
C LEU A 138 14.14 12.63 0.47
N LEU A 139 14.39 11.47 1.08
CA LEU A 139 15.73 10.93 1.29
C LEU A 139 16.47 10.74 -0.03
N ALA A 140 15.78 10.35 -1.10
CA ALA A 140 16.40 10.17 -2.42
C ALA A 140 16.81 11.50 -3.10
N VAL A 141 16.15 12.62 -2.77
CA VAL A 141 16.42 13.93 -3.41
C VAL A 141 17.14 14.94 -2.52
N ALA A 142 17.23 14.69 -1.21
CA ALA A 142 17.95 15.57 -0.29
C ALA A 142 19.45 15.59 -0.62
N ASP A 143 20.08 16.76 -0.57
CA ASP A 143 21.55 16.85 -0.65
C ASP A 143 22.18 16.65 0.74
N LEU A 144 21.43 16.98 1.80
CA LEU A 144 21.82 16.86 3.21
C LEU A 144 20.68 16.29 4.04
N VAL A 145 21.01 15.32 4.90
CA VAL A 145 20.09 14.81 5.91
C VAL A 145 20.66 15.05 7.30
N PHE A 146 19.91 15.72 8.15
CA PHE A 146 20.22 15.87 9.57
C PHE A 146 19.32 14.95 10.39
N THR A 147 19.85 14.37 11.47
CA THR A 147 19.04 13.63 12.43
C THR A 147 19.18 14.21 13.83
N GLY A 148 18.06 14.21 14.56
CA GLY A 148 17.96 14.80 15.91
C GLY A 148 18.59 13.98 17.03
N GLY A 149 18.95 12.72 16.79
CA GLY A 149 19.55 11.83 17.78
C GLY A 149 20.26 10.61 17.18
N PRO A 150 21.07 9.87 17.98
CA PRO A 150 21.85 8.72 17.52
C PRO A 150 21.03 7.54 16.98
N SER A 151 19.91 7.17 17.62
CA SER A 151 19.09 6.03 17.15
C SER A 151 18.50 6.30 15.76
N LEU A 152 18.07 7.54 15.55
CA LEU A 152 17.51 8.00 14.28
C LEU A 152 18.62 8.13 13.22
N HIS A 153 19.83 8.57 13.60
CA HIS A 153 21.00 8.51 12.72
C HIS A 153 21.28 7.09 12.24
N GLU A 154 21.33 6.11 13.15
CA GLU A 154 21.60 4.72 12.81
C GLU A 154 20.55 4.15 11.85
N ALA A 155 19.28 4.52 12.04
CA ALA A 155 18.19 4.11 11.16
C ALA A 155 18.27 4.70 9.73
N LYS A 156 18.95 5.85 9.54
CA LYS A 156 18.97 6.58 8.26
C LYS A 156 20.33 6.56 7.55
N ARG A 157 21.45 6.32 8.24
CA ARG A 157 22.82 6.36 7.68
C ARG A 157 23.06 5.42 6.49
N HIS A 158 22.32 4.32 6.40
CA HIS A 158 22.39 3.37 5.28
C HIS A 158 21.39 3.68 4.15
N ARG A 159 20.50 4.66 4.36
CA ARG A 159 19.47 5.07 3.40
C ARG A 159 19.85 6.31 2.60
N HIS A 160 20.90 7.03 3.01
CA HIS A 160 21.40 8.21 2.31
C HIS A 160 22.92 8.40 2.57
N PRO A 161 23.73 8.80 1.56
CA PRO A 161 25.19 8.90 1.71
C PRO A 161 25.66 10.10 2.54
N ASN A 162 24.84 11.14 2.70
CA ASN A 162 25.22 12.39 3.37
C ASN A 162 24.30 12.68 4.58
N VAL A 163 24.39 11.82 5.59
CA VAL A 163 23.59 11.88 6.82
C VAL A 163 24.49 12.32 7.98
N HIS A 164 24.05 13.31 8.75
CA HIS A 164 24.79 13.84 9.90
C HIS A 164 23.96 13.78 11.17
N CYS A 165 24.48 13.06 12.18
CA CYS A 165 23.93 13.13 13.52
C CYS A 165 24.31 14.47 14.16
N LEU A 166 23.31 15.31 14.38
CA LEU A 166 23.46 16.58 15.07
C LEU A 166 22.43 16.59 16.21
N PRO A 167 22.76 16.08 17.40
CA PRO A 167 21.82 16.00 18.51
C PRO A 167 21.33 17.38 18.99
N SER A 168 20.26 17.38 19.76
CA SER A 168 19.75 18.60 20.43
C SER A 168 20.75 19.19 21.42
N SER A 169 20.68 20.50 21.64
CA SER A 169 21.47 21.24 22.64
C SER A 169 20.56 21.96 23.65
N VAL A 170 21.13 22.73 24.56
CA VAL A 170 20.40 23.51 25.57
C VAL A 170 20.95 24.94 25.67
N ASP A 171 20.09 25.91 25.93
CA ASP A 171 20.50 27.25 26.34
C ASP A 171 20.83 27.24 27.84
N VAL A 172 22.06 26.85 28.20
CA VAL A 172 22.50 26.65 29.59
C VAL A 172 22.22 27.86 30.48
N GLY A 173 22.56 29.07 30.01
CA GLY A 173 22.32 30.30 30.77
C GLY A 173 20.84 30.58 31.05
N HIS A 174 19.94 30.15 30.15
CA HIS A 174 18.49 30.28 30.35
C HIS A 174 18.02 29.38 31.50
N PHE A 175 18.36 28.10 31.46
CA PHE A 175 17.92 27.12 32.45
C PHE A 175 18.66 27.18 33.79
N ALA A 176 19.87 27.71 33.83
CA ALA A 176 20.62 27.96 35.06
C ALA A 176 19.89 28.94 36.02
N GLN A 177 18.92 29.72 35.53
CA GLN A 177 18.04 30.52 36.39
C GLN A 177 17.25 29.68 37.41
N ALA A 178 17.05 28.39 37.14
CA ALA A 178 16.36 27.46 38.04
C ALA A 178 17.17 27.16 39.33
N LEU A 179 18.49 27.42 39.32
CA LEU A 179 19.36 27.26 40.48
C LEU A 179 18.94 28.21 41.62
N GLU A 180 18.38 29.38 41.29
CA GLU A 180 17.75 30.27 42.25
C GLU A 180 16.34 29.77 42.56
N ARG A 181 16.22 28.87 43.55
CA ARG A 181 14.95 28.21 43.91
C ARG A 181 13.82 29.19 44.28
N ARG A 182 14.13 30.43 44.72
CA ARG A 182 13.11 31.46 45.00
C ARG A 182 12.43 31.99 43.74
N ASN A 183 13.03 31.79 42.57
CA ASN A 183 12.46 32.15 41.27
C ASN A 183 11.36 31.17 40.82
N SER A 184 10.66 30.53 41.75
CA SER A 184 9.63 29.55 41.44
C SER A 184 8.40 30.20 40.81
N HIS A 185 7.88 29.56 39.76
CA HIS A 185 6.73 30.06 39.01
C HIS A 185 5.51 30.27 39.94
N PRO A 186 4.77 31.39 39.85
CA PRO A 186 3.65 31.68 40.73
C PRO A 186 2.56 30.60 40.78
N ALA A 187 2.33 29.89 39.67
CA ALA A 187 1.35 28.79 39.60
C ALA A 187 1.70 27.59 40.51
N GLN A 188 2.92 27.53 41.05
CA GLN A 188 3.36 26.46 41.95
C GLN A 188 3.37 26.89 43.42
N ARG A 189 2.95 28.13 43.74
CA ARG A 189 3.02 28.67 45.10
C ARG A 189 2.23 27.81 46.11
N ASP A 190 1.04 27.39 45.72
CA ASP A 190 0.10 26.65 46.58
C ASP A 190 0.21 25.12 46.44
N ILE A 191 1.13 24.63 45.60
CA ILE A 191 1.38 23.20 45.42
C ILE A 191 2.35 22.73 46.50
N ALA A 192 1.99 21.77 47.34
CA ALA A 192 2.88 21.23 48.37
C ALA A 192 4.12 20.52 47.77
N GLY A 193 5.16 20.30 48.57
CA GLY A 193 6.29 19.44 48.21
C GLY A 193 6.08 17.99 48.69
N PRO A 194 6.81 17.00 48.11
CA PRO A 194 7.75 17.14 46.99
C PRO A 194 7.04 17.21 45.63
N ARG A 195 7.64 17.93 44.67
CA ARG A 195 7.08 18.19 43.34
C ARG A 195 7.88 17.47 42.26
N LEU A 196 7.22 16.59 41.52
CA LEU A 196 7.78 15.80 40.42
C LEU A 196 7.21 16.36 39.12
N GLY A 197 8.05 16.94 38.27
CA GLY A 197 7.58 17.75 37.15
C GLY A 197 7.94 17.22 35.78
N PHE A 198 7.03 17.39 34.83
CA PHE A 198 7.27 17.23 33.40
C PHE A 198 6.72 18.46 32.67
N TYR A 199 7.49 19.00 31.72
CA TYR A 199 6.92 19.90 30.72
C TYR A 199 7.15 19.38 29.31
N GLY A 200 6.19 19.66 28.43
CA GLY A 200 6.25 19.24 27.04
C GLY A 200 4.85 19.07 26.44
N VAL A 201 4.81 18.61 25.20
CA VAL A 201 3.54 18.23 24.57
C VAL A 201 3.01 16.97 25.28
N ILE A 202 1.78 17.02 25.75
CA ILE A 202 1.09 15.88 26.38
C ILE A 202 0.27 15.19 25.27
N ASP A 203 0.84 14.12 24.72
CA ASP A 203 0.27 13.32 23.64
C ASP A 203 0.54 11.82 23.87
N GLU A 204 0.34 11.00 22.84
CA GLU A 204 0.55 9.55 22.87
C GLU A 204 1.96 9.08 23.29
N ARG A 205 2.93 9.99 23.33
CA ARG A 205 4.29 9.69 23.79
C ARG A 205 4.41 9.69 25.31
N LEU A 206 3.45 10.26 26.05
CA LEU A 206 3.45 10.27 27.50
C LEU A 206 2.75 9.02 28.05
N ASP A 207 3.37 8.35 29.03
CA ASP A 207 2.80 7.17 29.68
C ASP A 207 1.82 7.59 30.79
N LEU A 208 0.54 7.71 30.42
CA LEU A 208 -0.50 8.15 31.34
C LEU A 208 -0.79 7.14 32.46
N ASP A 209 -0.59 5.85 32.20
CA ASP A 209 -0.79 4.79 33.19
C ASP A 209 0.34 4.80 34.22
N LEU A 210 1.58 5.05 33.80
CA LEU A 210 2.71 5.28 34.70
C LEU A 210 2.47 6.51 35.59
N ILE A 211 1.99 7.61 35.03
CA ILE A 211 1.64 8.80 35.81
C ILE A 211 0.55 8.48 36.84
N ALA A 212 -0.48 7.73 36.45
CA ALA A 212 -1.55 7.32 37.35
C ALA A 212 -1.02 6.45 38.49
N ALA A 213 -0.20 5.44 38.17
CA ALA A 213 0.42 4.56 39.15
C ALA A 213 1.35 5.30 40.12
N LEU A 214 2.13 6.28 39.62
CA LEU A 214 2.98 7.14 40.43
C LEU A 214 2.15 7.96 41.44
N ALA A 215 1.02 8.51 40.97
CA ALA A 215 0.11 9.30 41.80
C ALA A 215 -0.54 8.44 42.90
N ASP A 216 -0.95 7.22 42.56
CA ASP A 216 -1.63 6.28 43.45
C ASP A 216 -0.65 5.70 44.50
N ALA A 217 0.61 5.43 44.13
CA ALA A 217 1.63 4.91 45.03
C ALA A 217 2.09 5.92 46.10
N HIS A 218 2.14 7.22 45.75
CA HIS A 218 2.55 8.28 46.66
C HIS A 218 1.58 9.48 46.63
N PRO A 219 0.44 9.40 47.35
CA PRO A 219 -0.54 10.49 47.42
C PRO A 219 0.01 11.83 47.94
N GLN A 220 1.13 11.80 48.66
CA GLN A 220 1.85 12.96 49.18
C GLN A 220 2.69 13.70 48.13
N TRP A 221 3.09 13.04 47.04
CA TRP A 221 3.86 13.66 45.96
C TRP A 221 2.97 14.46 45.05
N GLN A 222 3.41 15.65 44.61
CA GLN A 222 2.70 16.48 43.65
C GLN A 222 3.28 16.32 42.25
N ILE A 223 2.52 15.72 41.34
CA ILE A 223 2.94 15.48 39.96
C ILE A 223 2.50 16.66 39.10
N VAL A 224 3.45 17.48 38.66
CA VAL A 224 3.19 18.71 37.90
C VAL A 224 3.37 18.43 36.40
N LEU A 225 2.28 18.47 35.63
CA LEU A 225 2.30 18.26 34.18
C LEU A 225 2.04 19.58 33.47
N VAL A 226 3.04 20.09 32.74
CA VAL A 226 2.96 21.42 32.10
C VAL A 226 3.00 21.30 30.59
N GLY A 227 1.93 21.70 29.91
CA GLY A 227 1.95 21.77 28.46
C GLY A 227 0.60 21.65 27.77
N PRO A 228 0.59 21.74 26.44
CA PRO A 228 -0.62 21.54 25.65
C PRO A 228 -0.95 20.05 25.55
N ILE A 229 -2.24 19.73 25.65
CA ILE A 229 -2.78 18.40 25.42
C ILE A 229 -3.21 18.30 23.95
N VAL A 230 -2.60 17.41 23.19
CA VAL A 230 -2.87 17.26 21.75
C VAL A 230 -2.88 15.78 21.36
N LYS A 231 -3.58 15.46 20.26
CA LYS A 231 -3.66 14.11 19.66
C LYS A 231 -4.25 13.00 20.55
N ILE A 232 -4.56 13.29 21.80
CA ILE A 232 -5.25 12.41 22.74
C ILE A 232 -6.53 13.09 23.23
N ASP A 233 -7.50 12.29 23.68
CA ASP A 233 -8.69 12.83 24.34
C ASP A 233 -8.29 13.43 25.69
N PRO A 234 -8.54 14.72 25.98
CA PRO A 234 -8.26 15.32 27.28
C PRO A 234 -8.93 14.58 28.45
N GLN A 235 -10.02 13.84 28.21
CA GLN A 235 -10.67 13.02 29.24
C GLN A 235 -9.86 11.79 29.66
N SER A 236 -8.93 11.34 28.81
CA SER A 236 -8.04 10.20 29.12
C SER A 236 -6.96 10.52 30.14
N LEU A 237 -6.76 11.80 30.49
CA LEU A 237 -5.77 12.19 31.49
C LEU A 237 -6.16 11.68 32.88
N PRO A 238 -5.21 11.11 33.64
CA PRO A 238 -5.48 10.62 34.98
C PRO A 238 -5.88 11.77 35.91
N ARG A 239 -7.01 11.61 36.60
CA ARG A 239 -7.56 12.59 37.55
C ARG A 239 -7.36 12.12 38.98
N ARG A 240 -6.19 12.42 39.56
CA ARG A 240 -5.91 12.25 41.01
C ARG A 240 -5.71 13.62 41.65
N ALA A 241 -6.01 13.74 42.94
CA ALA A 241 -5.94 15.02 43.66
C ALA A 241 -4.51 15.61 43.72
N ASN A 242 -3.50 14.77 43.55
CA ASN A 242 -2.08 15.12 43.57
C ASN A 242 -1.45 15.23 42.17
N ILE A 243 -2.26 15.21 41.10
CA ILE A 243 -1.82 15.55 39.74
C ILE A 243 -2.23 16.99 39.46
N GLN A 244 -1.24 17.84 39.15
CA GLN A 244 -1.36 19.27 38.96
C GLN A 244 -1.14 19.63 37.48
N PRO A 245 -2.20 19.62 36.64
CA PRO A 245 -2.08 20.03 35.25
C PRO A 245 -1.96 21.56 35.14
N ILE A 246 -0.94 22.03 34.43
CA ILE A 246 -0.72 23.43 34.08
C ILE A 246 -0.75 23.54 32.55
N CYS A 247 -1.50 24.52 32.04
CA CYS A 247 -1.57 24.75 30.60
C CYS A 247 -0.19 25.14 30.03
N GLN A 248 -0.08 25.12 28.70
CA GLN A 248 1.12 25.53 27.99
C GLN A 248 1.68 26.86 28.52
N GLN A 249 2.97 26.86 28.86
CA GLN A 249 3.69 28.05 29.33
C GLN A 249 4.70 28.53 28.28
N PRO A 250 4.97 29.85 28.21
CA PRO A 250 6.04 30.38 27.36
C PRO A 250 7.41 29.80 27.70
N TYR A 251 8.29 29.64 26.71
CA TYR A 251 9.65 29.12 26.91
C TYR A 251 10.45 29.90 27.96
N ALA A 252 10.24 31.23 28.01
CA ALA A 252 10.93 32.13 28.93
C ALA A 252 10.68 31.80 30.42
N VAL A 253 9.56 31.15 30.77
CA VAL A 253 9.21 30.86 32.16
C VAL A 253 9.50 29.42 32.58
N LEU A 254 9.94 28.54 31.67
CA LEU A 254 10.26 27.15 32.00
C LEU A 254 11.31 26.99 33.12
N PRO A 255 12.37 27.82 33.22
CA PRO A 255 13.30 27.77 34.34
C PRO A 255 12.64 28.03 35.70
N GLN A 256 11.59 28.86 35.74
CA GLN A 256 10.84 29.14 36.97
C GLN A 256 10.01 27.92 37.41
N LEU A 257 9.55 27.11 36.46
CA LEU A 257 8.89 25.85 36.78
C LEU A 257 9.87 24.87 37.42
N LEU A 258 11.03 24.68 36.78
CA LEU A 258 12.11 23.83 37.28
C LEU A 258 12.61 24.27 38.66
N ALA A 259 12.72 25.58 38.91
CA ALA A 259 13.08 26.12 40.22
C ALA A 259 12.16 25.60 41.34
N GLY A 260 10.90 25.30 41.02
CA GLY A 260 9.93 24.74 41.95
C GLY A 260 9.91 23.22 42.07
N TRP A 261 10.68 22.46 41.29
CA TRP A 261 10.64 21.00 41.25
C TRP A 261 11.76 20.34 42.05
N ASP A 262 11.47 19.17 42.59
CA ASP A 262 12.43 18.31 43.30
C ASP A 262 13.02 17.25 42.37
N ILE A 263 12.20 16.71 41.44
CA ILE A 263 12.59 15.72 40.44
C ILE A 263 11.98 16.10 39.09
N CYS A 264 12.74 15.91 38.02
CA CYS A 264 12.24 16.01 36.66
C CYS A 264 11.91 14.63 36.09
N LEU A 265 10.71 14.48 35.55
CA LEU A 265 10.20 13.25 34.98
C LEU A 265 10.35 13.27 33.45
N LEU A 266 10.66 12.10 32.89
CA LEU A 266 10.57 11.77 31.47
C LEU A 266 9.78 10.45 31.32
N PRO A 267 8.47 10.45 31.59
CA PRO A 267 7.65 9.25 31.64
C PRO A 267 7.13 8.95 30.23
N PHE A 268 8.02 8.62 29.31
CA PHE A 268 7.65 8.31 27.93
C PHE A 268 7.07 6.90 27.83
N ALA A 269 5.92 6.77 27.15
CA ALA A 269 5.33 5.49 26.81
C ALA A 269 6.28 4.73 25.88
N ARG A 270 6.47 3.42 26.10
CA ARG A 270 7.35 2.59 25.25
C ARG A 270 6.58 2.07 24.03
N ASN A 271 6.48 2.89 22.99
CA ASN A 271 5.75 2.57 21.76
C ASN A 271 6.55 3.01 20.50
N GLU A 272 6.03 2.75 19.31
CA GLU A 272 6.74 3.09 18.06
C GLU A 272 7.07 4.60 17.96
N ALA A 273 6.19 5.49 18.44
CA ALA A 273 6.40 6.94 18.36
C ALA A 273 7.55 7.45 19.26
N THR A 274 7.93 6.69 20.29
CA THR A 274 9.05 7.03 21.19
C THR A 274 10.31 6.22 20.93
N ARG A 275 10.27 5.25 20.01
CA ARG A 275 11.41 4.38 19.68
C ARG A 275 12.69 5.13 19.31
N PHE A 276 12.54 6.26 18.61
CA PHE A 276 13.63 7.11 18.14
C PHE A 276 13.65 8.51 18.79
N ILE A 277 12.93 8.68 19.91
CA ILE A 277 12.83 10.00 20.55
C ILE A 277 14.16 10.42 21.17
N SER A 278 14.60 11.64 20.90
CA SER A 278 15.80 12.25 21.50
C SER A 278 15.41 13.56 22.21
N PRO A 279 14.99 13.50 23.48
CA PRO A 279 14.34 14.64 24.13
C PRO A 279 15.33 15.71 24.61
N THR A 280 15.13 16.96 24.15
CA THR A 280 15.90 18.14 24.60
C THR A 280 15.84 18.34 26.12
N LYS A 281 14.72 17.95 26.73
CA LYS A 281 14.40 18.11 28.16
C LYS A 281 15.46 17.52 29.07
N VAL A 282 16.13 16.44 28.66
CA VAL A 282 17.24 15.87 29.44
C VAL A 282 18.30 16.93 29.70
N LEU A 283 18.75 17.64 28.67
CA LEU A 283 19.78 18.67 28.78
C LEU A 283 19.27 19.93 29.51
N GLU A 284 17.99 20.27 29.32
CA GLU A 284 17.33 21.38 30.02
C GLU A 284 17.26 21.14 31.53
N TYR A 285 16.93 19.91 31.94
CA TYR A 285 16.91 19.50 33.35
C TYR A 285 18.32 19.39 33.93
N MET A 286 19.31 18.95 33.15
CA MET A 286 20.72 18.95 33.55
C MET A 286 21.25 20.37 33.77
N ALA A 287 20.87 21.33 32.92
CA ALA A 287 21.23 22.74 33.09
C ALA A 287 20.59 23.39 34.33
N ALA A 288 19.45 22.85 34.78
CA ALA A 288 18.83 23.20 36.06
C ALA A 288 19.38 22.39 37.26
N GLU A 289 20.29 21.44 37.04
CA GLU A 289 20.94 20.62 38.07
C GLU A 289 19.98 19.81 38.96
N LEU A 290 18.90 19.32 38.37
CA LEU A 290 17.86 18.54 39.04
C LEU A 290 17.98 17.03 38.75
N PRO A 291 17.71 16.15 39.74
CA PRO A 291 17.59 14.71 39.48
C PRO A 291 16.56 14.41 38.39
N ILE A 292 16.90 13.47 37.50
CA ILE A 292 16.07 13.09 36.35
C ILE A 292 15.72 11.61 36.45
N VAL A 293 14.44 11.29 36.32
CA VAL A 293 13.94 9.91 36.21
C VAL A 293 13.26 9.73 34.86
N SER A 294 13.67 8.72 34.11
CA SER A 294 13.18 8.43 32.76
C SER A 294 12.77 6.99 32.60
N THR A 295 11.78 6.73 31.75
CA THR A 295 11.60 5.39 31.18
C THR A 295 12.79 5.04 30.26
N ALA A 296 12.95 3.76 29.95
CA ALA A 296 14.04 3.22 29.15
C ALA A 296 13.98 3.63 27.66
N ILE A 297 14.28 4.90 27.38
CA ILE A 297 14.49 5.44 26.03
C ILE A 297 15.96 5.29 25.64
N THR A 298 16.23 4.72 24.47
CA THR A 298 17.59 4.44 23.97
C THR A 298 18.50 5.67 23.97
N ASP A 299 18.02 6.80 23.44
CA ASP A 299 18.75 8.06 23.34
C ASP A 299 18.87 8.81 24.68
N ILE A 300 18.39 8.21 25.77
CA ILE A 300 18.65 8.65 27.15
C ILE A 300 19.58 7.65 27.83
N ALA A 301 19.22 6.37 27.80
CA ALA A 301 19.90 5.30 28.51
C ALA A 301 21.36 5.12 28.06
N VAL A 302 21.62 5.24 26.75
CA VAL A 302 22.97 5.07 26.21
C VAL A 302 23.87 6.27 26.53
N PRO A 303 23.50 7.53 26.22
CA PRO A 303 24.39 8.67 26.43
C PRO A 303 24.41 9.20 27.88
N TYR A 304 23.36 8.97 28.67
CA TYR A 304 23.16 9.64 29.96
C TYR A 304 22.80 8.69 31.12
N GLY A 305 22.91 7.36 30.94
CA GLY A 305 22.54 6.38 31.96
C GLY A 305 23.40 6.42 33.24
N ASP A 306 24.55 7.10 33.21
CA ASP A 306 25.41 7.36 34.37
C ASP A 306 24.89 8.49 35.26
N VAL A 307 23.99 9.34 34.75
CA VAL A 307 23.49 10.55 35.43
C VAL A 307 21.97 10.63 35.50
N VAL A 308 21.24 9.97 34.61
CA VAL A 308 19.78 9.85 34.60
C VAL A 308 19.38 8.49 35.17
N ALA A 309 18.43 8.48 36.11
CA ALA A 309 17.88 7.22 36.60
C ALA A 309 16.92 6.64 35.56
N VAL A 310 17.31 5.53 34.92
CA VAL A 310 16.54 4.89 33.85
C VAL A 310 15.82 3.66 34.39
N ALA A 311 14.49 3.68 34.32
CA ALA A 311 13.62 2.61 34.78
C ALA A 311 13.05 1.80 33.61
N GLN A 312 12.92 0.48 33.81
CA GLN A 312 12.45 -0.46 32.79
C GLN A 312 10.94 -0.67 32.84
N ASP A 313 10.34 -0.44 34.02
CA ASP A 313 8.95 -0.68 34.36
C ASP A 313 8.45 0.31 35.42
N THR A 314 7.14 0.28 35.69
CA THR A 314 6.47 1.19 36.64
C THR A 314 7.07 1.14 38.05
N ASP A 315 7.30 -0.06 38.58
CA ASP A 315 7.80 -0.21 39.95
C ASP A 315 9.23 0.30 40.09
N SER A 316 10.09 0.03 39.11
CA SER A 316 11.46 0.56 39.08
C SER A 316 11.46 2.08 38.88
N PHE A 317 10.49 2.65 38.17
CA PHE A 317 10.35 4.09 37.99
C PHE A 317 9.95 4.78 39.31
N ILE A 318 9.00 4.21 40.05
CA ILE A 318 8.60 4.70 41.38
C ILE A 318 9.80 4.64 42.32
N ARG A 319 10.50 3.49 42.42
CA ARG A 319 11.71 3.34 43.25
C ARG A 319 12.82 4.32 42.85
N ALA A 320 12.99 4.61 41.57
CA ALA A 320 13.94 5.60 41.10
C ALA A 320 13.57 7.02 41.58
N CYS A 321 12.28 7.36 41.61
CA CYS A 321 11.80 8.62 42.19
C CYS A 321 12.06 8.67 43.71
N GLU A 322 11.76 7.60 44.44
CA GLU A 322 12.04 7.50 45.89
C GLU A 322 13.54 7.70 46.18
N ALA A 323 14.40 7.03 45.41
CA ALA A 323 15.84 7.14 45.53
C ALA A 323 16.35 8.55 45.20
N ALA A 324 15.78 9.20 44.18
CA ALA A 324 16.13 10.56 43.79
C ALA A 324 15.78 11.59 44.87
N LEU A 325 14.63 11.45 45.55
CA LEU A 325 14.27 12.29 46.71
C LEU A 325 15.20 12.09 47.91
N CYS A 326 15.80 10.91 48.04
CA CYS A 326 16.67 10.53 49.15
C CYS A 326 18.18 10.66 48.84
N LEU A 327 18.57 11.34 47.76
CA LEU A 327 19.98 11.47 47.38
C LEU A 327 20.79 12.18 48.47
N SER A 328 21.92 11.58 48.88
CA SER A 328 22.85 12.21 49.81
C SER A 328 23.57 13.40 49.16
N ALA A 329 23.94 14.40 49.96
CA ALA A 329 24.62 15.59 49.47
C ALA A 329 25.89 15.29 48.62
N PRO A 330 26.76 14.30 48.96
CA PRO A 330 27.90 13.95 48.11
C PRO A 330 27.49 13.37 46.75
N ARG A 331 26.46 12.51 46.70
CA ARG A 331 25.97 11.94 45.45
C ARG A 331 25.33 13.00 44.56
N LEU A 332 24.55 13.90 45.17
CA LEU A 332 23.93 15.02 44.47
C LEU A 332 25.01 15.96 43.89
N ALA A 333 26.07 16.25 44.64
CA ALA A 333 27.19 17.06 44.14
C ALA A 333 27.91 16.40 42.95
N ALA A 334 28.19 15.09 43.02
CA ALA A 334 28.80 14.34 41.92
C ALA A 334 27.92 14.33 40.67
N MET A 335 26.63 14.08 40.82
CA MET A 335 25.64 14.14 39.73
C MET A 335 25.65 15.52 39.06
N ARG A 336 25.62 16.61 39.84
CA ARG A 336 25.64 17.98 39.32
C ARG A 336 26.93 18.32 38.57
N MET A 337 28.09 17.87 39.06
CA MET A 337 29.35 18.04 38.32
C MET A 337 29.26 17.36 36.96
N ARG A 338 28.77 16.12 36.91
CA ARG A 338 28.60 15.37 35.66
C ARG A 338 27.61 16.05 34.69
N MET A 339 26.49 16.56 35.21
CA MET A 339 25.52 17.32 34.41
C MET A 339 26.15 18.55 33.77
N ARG A 340 26.94 19.33 34.53
CA ARG A 340 27.66 20.51 34.02
C ARG A 340 28.64 20.17 32.90
N GLU A 341 29.41 19.09 33.07
CA GLU A 341 30.33 18.60 32.02
C GLU A 341 29.56 18.31 30.73
N ILE A 342 28.46 17.56 30.80
CA ILE A 342 27.65 17.18 29.64
C ILE A 342 27.09 18.43 28.94
N VAL A 343 26.41 19.33 29.67
CA VAL A 343 25.79 20.49 29.03
C VAL A 343 26.81 21.47 28.48
N SER A 344 28.00 21.58 29.09
CA SER A 344 29.11 22.43 28.59
C SER A 344 29.68 21.98 27.25
N ALA A 345 29.50 20.69 26.90
CA ALA A 345 29.92 20.12 25.63
C ALA A 345 28.87 20.31 24.50
N THR A 346 27.72 20.95 24.79
CA THR A 346 26.65 21.18 23.82
C THR A 346 26.46 22.67 23.57
N SER A 347 26.04 23.06 22.36
CA SER A 347 25.76 24.46 22.03
C SER A 347 24.94 24.56 20.77
N TRP A 348 23.78 25.23 20.87
CA TRP A 348 22.97 25.54 19.71
C TRP A 348 23.71 26.43 18.69
N HIS A 349 24.65 27.27 19.12
CA HIS A 349 25.51 28.05 18.21
C HIS A 349 26.43 27.12 17.42
N ALA A 350 27.18 26.23 18.10
CA ALA A 350 28.06 25.30 17.42
C ALA A 350 27.30 24.36 16.47
N THR A 351 26.10 23.89 16.85
CA THR A 351 25.23 23.10 15.98
C THR A 351 24.79 23.91 14.75
N GLY A 352 24.36 25.16 14.93
CA GLY A 352 23.97 26.05 13.84
C GLY A 352 25.12 26.33 12.87
N ASP A 353 26.31 26.63 13.40
CA ASP A 353 27.52 26.89 12.60
C ASP A 353 27.92 25.65 11.80
N ARG A 354 27.84 24.46 12.40
CA ARG A 354 28.11 23.19 11.72
C ARG A 354 27.10 22.92 10.61
N MET A 355 25.81 23.16 10.85
CA MET A 355 24.77 23.04 9.80
C MET A 355 25.02 24.03 8.67
N HIS A 356 25.34 25.29 8.99
CA HIS A 356 25.69 26.30 8.00
C HIS A 356 26.88 25.88 7.13
N GLY A 357 27.96 25.40 7.77
CA GLY A 357 29.15 24.90 7.07
C GLY A 357 28.84 23.75 6.11
N LEU A 358 28.01 22.80 6.54
CA LEU A 358 27.57 21.67 5.69
C LEU A 358 26.72 22.15 4.51
N ILE A 359 25.79 23.08 4.72
CA ILE A 359 24.98 23.67 3.64
C ILE A 359 25.88 24.38 2.62
N LYS A 360 26.84 25.18 3.09
CA LYS A 360 27.80 25.87 2.22
C LYS A 360 28.67 24.90 1.42
N ALA A 361 29.14 23.81 2.04
CA ALA A 361 29.92 22.77 1.37
C ALA A 361 29.10 22.08 0.27
N SER A 362 27.84 21.73 0.54
CA SER A 362 26.95 21.13 -0.46
C SER A 362 26.63 22.09 -1.61
N GLN A 363 26.45 23.38 -1.33
CA GLN A 363 26.28 24.41 -2.37
C GLN A 363 27.52 24.48 -3.28
N ALA A 364 28.72 24.52 -2.70
CA ALA A 364 29.97 24.59 -3.47
C ALA A 364 30.20 23.33 -4.34
N ALA A 365 29.93 22.14 -3.79
CA ALA A 365 30.03 20.88 -4.54
C ALA A 365 29.08 20.85 -5.75
N ARG A 366 27.88 21.41 -5.61
CA ARG A 366 26.92 21.55 -6.73
C ARG A 366 27.39 22.52 -7.81
N THR A 367 27.97 23.66 -7.43
CA THR A 367 28.54 24.62 -8.38
C THR A 367 29.71 24.00 -9.15
N ALA A 368 30.57 23.23 -8.48
CA ALA A 368 31.69 22.54 -9.14
C ALA A 368 31.22 21.43 -10.10
N ALA A 369 30.21 20.64 -9.71
CA ALA A 369 29.64 19.58 -10.56
C ALA A 369 28.85 20.09 -11.77
N THR A 370 28.47 21.37 -11.79
CA THR A 370 27.82 22.03 -12.93
C THR A 370 28.81 22.72 -13.87
N ALA A 371 29.97 23.16 -13.35
CA ALA A 371 31.04 23.74 -14.17
C ALA A 371 31.93 22.70 -14.88
N GLY A 372 32.06 21.49 -14.33
CA GLY A 372 32.93 20.43 -14.88
C GLY A 372 32.35 19.59 -16.03
N SER A 373 31.13 19.88 -16.52
CA SER A 373 30.51 19.15 -17.63
C SER A 373 30.77 19.73 -19.02
N ASP A 374 31.42 20.90 -19.11
CA ASP A 374 31.61 21.63 -20.38
C ASP A 374 33.02 21.49 -20.98
N ASP A 375 33.96 20.82 -20.32
CA ASP A 375 35.34 20.69 -20.82
C ASP A 375 35.94 19.31 -20.50
N ALA A 376 35.77 18.35 -21.41
CA ALA A 376 36.42 17.04 -21.33
C ALA A 376 36.75 16.49 -22.73
N SER A 377 37.76 17.08 -23.36
CA SER A 377 38.61 16.37 -24.31
C SER A 377 40.07 16.49 -23.86
N ALA A 378 40.75 15.36 -23.80
CA ALA A 378 42.20 15.15 -23.67
C ALA A 378 42.79 14.71 -22.30
N VAL A 379 43.43 13.54 -22.37
CA VAL A 379 44.71 13.09 -21.78
C VAL A 379 44.69 11.92 -20.76
N MET A 380 45.32 10.85 -21.26
CA MET A 380 45.96 9.62 -20.73
C MET A 380 46.15 9.36 -19.22
N ALA A 381 46.03 8.06 -18.90
CA ALA A 381 46.32 7.39 -17.63
C ALA A 381 47.83 7.21 -17.30
N PRO A 382 48.16 7.01 -16.01
CA PRO A 382 48.91 5.81 -15.61
C PRO A 382 48.34 5.10 -14.35
N GLU A 383 48.87 3.89 -14.12
CA GLU A 383 48.40 2.75 -13.30
C GLU A 383 48.89 2.75 -11.81
N PRO A 384 48.57 1.77 -10.93
CA PRO A 384 47.76 1.96 -9.72
C PRO A 384 48.49 1.82 -8.37
N ALA A 385 47.93 2.41 -7.31
CA ALA A 385 48.30 2.12 -5.91
C ALA A 385 47.05 1.83 -5.05
N ALA A 386 47.23 0.92 -4.09
CA ALA A 386 46.22 0.09 -3.44
C ALA A 386 45.32 0.77 -2.39
N ASP A 387 44.18 0.12 -2.14
CA ASP A 387 43.22 0.25 -1.03
C ASP A 387 42.52 1.60 -0.83
N MET A 388 41.49 1.83 -1.66
CA MET A 388 40.37 2.75 -1.38
C MET A 388 39.08 2.11 -1.91
N PRO A 389 37.95 2.14 -1.17
CA PRO A 389 36.66 1.73 -1.72
C PRO A 389 36.29 2.62 -2.89
N THR A 390 35.98 1.99 -4.02
CA THR A 390 35.55 2.62 -5.27
C THR A 390 34.41 3.62 -5.02
N PRO A 391 34.50 4.88 -5.50
CA PRO A 391 33.39 5.83 -5.34
C PRO A 391 32.18 5.31 -6.12
N ALA A 392 31.08 5.06 -5.40
CA ALA A 392 29.79 4.75 -5.98
C ALA A 392 29.37 5.89 -6.92
N PRO A 393 28.67 5.60 -8.04
CA PRO A 393 28.36 6.58 -9.06
C PRO A 393 27.59 7.74 -8.44
N HIS A 394 28.10 8.97 -8.62
CA HIS A 394 27.42 10.20 -8.26
C HIS A 394 26.05 10.24 -8.93
N LYS A 395 24.96 10.03 -8.16
CA LYS A 395 23.59 10.09 -8.67
C LYS A 395 23.15 11.56 -8.69
N VAL A 396 22.85 12.04 -9.90
CA VAL A 396 22.47 13.42 -10.20
C VAL A 396 20.97 13.64 -9.92
N ASN A 397 20.67 14.80 -9.34
CA ASN A 397 19.36 15.37 -9.02
C ASN A 397 18.34 15.32 -10.19
N ALA A 398 17.14 14.77 -9.94
CA ALA A 398 16.01 14.65 -10.87
C ALA A 398 15.31 15.98 -11.24
N LEU A 399 15.84 17.14 -10.81
CA LEU A 399 15.31 18.48 -11.08
C LEU A 399 16.16 19.30 -12.08
N ARG A 400 16.97 18.67 -12.94
CA ARG A 400 17.66 19.37 -14.04
C ARG A 400 16.72 19.69 -15.21
N THR A 401 16.89 20.87 -15.81
CA THR A 401 16.42 21.25 -17.16
C THR A 401 16.94 20.24 -18.22
N PRO A 402 16.27 20.12 -19.38
CA PRO A 402 16.04 18.83 -20.03
C PRO A 402 17.34 18.11 -20.40
N THR A 403 17.54 16.92 -19.84
CA THR A 403 18.41 15.89 -20.43
C THR A 403 17.96 15.61 -21.86
N ALA A 404 18.91 15.24 -22.73
CA ALA A 404 18.62 14.86 -24.11
C ALA A 404 17.44 13.87 -24.16
N VAL A 405 16.43 14.18 -24.97
CA VAL A 405 15.27 13.31 -25.16
C VAL A 405 15.74 12.11 -25.98
N HIS A 406 15.79 10.94 -25.35
CA HIS A 406 16.14 9.70 -26.05
C HIS A 406 14.93 9.23 -26.86
N ALA A 407 15.14 8.99 -28.15
CA ALA A 407 14.12 8.34 -28.98
C ALA A 407 14.13 6.83 -28.70
N CYS A 408 12.95 6.24 -28.56
CA CYS A 408 12.77 4.81 -28.36
C CYS A 408 11.63 4.32 -29.26
N PRO A 409 11.84 3.30 -30.10
CA PRO A 409 10.79 2.80 -30.99
C PRO A 409 9.55 2.31 -30.24
N CYS A 410 9.74 1.56 -29.15
CA CYS A 410 8.63 1.07 -28.32
C CYS A 410 8.96 1.11 -26.84
N ILE A 411 8.14 1.84 -26.09
CA ILE A 411 8.18 1.83 -24.62
C ILE A 411 7.07 0.93 -24.10
N VAL A 412 7.41 -0.03 -23.25
CA VAL A 412 6.45 -0.86 -22.53
C VAL A 412 6.42 -0.43 -21.06
N ILE A 413 5.25 -0.05 -20.54
CA ILE A 413 5.10 0.39 -19.15
C ILE A 413 4.45 -0.74 -18.33
N GLY A 414 5.17 -1.20 -17.30
CA GLY A 414 4.80 -2.25 -16.36
C GLY A 414 5.35 -3.61 -16.76
N ALA A 415 6.16 -4.24 -15.90
CA ALA A 415 6.76 -5.56 -16.13
C ALA A 415 5.94 -6.68 -15.47
N GLY A 416 4.62 -6.62 -15.56
CA GLY A 416 3.74 -7.75 -15.27
C GLY A 416 3.76 -8.80 -16.40
N PRO A 417 2.95 -9.87 -16.30
CA PRO A 417 2.84 -10.90 -17.34
C PRO A 417 2.71 -10.33 -18.77
N THR A 418 1.84 -9.33 -18.94
CA THR A 418 1.60 -8.68 -20.23
C THR A 418 2.81 -7.91 -20.73
N GLY A 419 3.45 -7.10 -19.89
CA GLY A 419 4.58 -6.28 -20.34
C GLY A 419 5.85 -7.09 -20.59
N LEU A 420 6.08 -8.13 -19.79
CA LEU A 420 7.16 -9.10 -20.03
C LEU A 420 6.96 -9.82 -21.38
N SER A 421 5.74 -10.28 -21.65
CA SER A 421 5.42 -10.89 -22.94
C SER A 421 5.53 -9.89 -24.09
N ALA A 422 5.04 -8.66 -23.94
CA ALA A 422 5.18 -7.62 -24.96
C ALA A 422 6.65 -7.31 -25.28
N ALA A 423 7.51 -7.14 -24.27
CA ALA A 423 8.93 -6.91 -24.46
C ALA A 423 9.65 -8.10 -25.10
N TYR A 424 9.32 -9.33 -24.66
CA TYR A 424 9.83 -10.57 -25.24
C TYR A 424 9.50 -10.68 -26.73
N HIS A 425 8.26 -10.37 -27.10
CA HIS A 425 7.83 -10.47 -28.49
C HIS A 425 8.34 -9.32 -29.34
N PHE A 426 8.39 -8.09 -28.82
CA PHE A 426 8.78 -6.92 -29.62
C PHE A 426 10.25 -7.00 -30.08
N GLY A 427 11.15 -7.46 -29.21
CA GLY A 427 12.57 -7.64 -29.50
C GLY A 427 13.47 -6.52 -28.99
N LYS A 428 14.69 -6.42 -29.54
CA LYS A 428 15.78 -5.53 -29.09
C LYS A 428 15.43 -4.04 -28.93
N ASP A 429 14.42 -3.56 -29.67
CA ASP A 429 14.04 -2.15 -29.71
C ASP A 429 13.01 -1.76 -28.62
N ALA A 430 12.63 -2.69 -27.75
CA ALA A 430 11.76 -2.43 -26.60
C ALA A 430 12.53 -1.85 -25.41
N LEU A 431 11.94 -0.84 -24.77
CA LEU A 431 12.30 -0.39 -23.42
C LEU A 431 11.15 -0.72 -22.46
N LEU A 432 11.33 -1.75 -21.63
CA LEU A 432 10.39 -2.14 -20.58
C LEU A 432 10.72 -1.43 -19.26
N LEU A 433 9.77 -0.67 -18.73
CA LEU A 433 9.91 0.12 -17.51
C LEU A 433 9.03 -0.43 -16.39
N GLU A 434 9.59 -0.62 -15.19
CA GLU A 434 8.89 -1.13 -14.01
C GLU A 434 9.24 -0.32 -12.76
N ARG A 435 8.20 0.13 -12.03
CA ARG A 435 8.38 0.92 -10.80
C ARG A 435 8.89 0.09 -9.62
N ASN A 436 8.54 -1.19 -9.57
CA ASN A 436 8.94 -2.10 -8.51
C ASN A 436 10.40 -2.52 -8.69
N PRO A 437 11.10 -2.95 -7.62
CA PRO A 437 12.48 -3.44 -7.73
C PRO A 437 12.60 -4.74 -8.54
N THR A 438 11.52 -5.51 -8.66
CA THR A 438 11.47 -6.79 -9.37
C THR A 438 10.29 -6.82 -10.35
N VAL A 439 10.45 -7.58 -11.44
CA VAL A 439 9.39 -7.85 -12.42
C VAL A 439 8.33 -8.80 -11.84
N GLY A 440 7.18 -8.87 -12.50
CA GLY A 440 6.11 -9.83 -12.24
C GLY A 440 4.77 -9.21 -11.88
N GLY A 441 4.70 -7.90 -11.61
CA GLY A 441 3.45 -7.22 -11.28
C GLY A 441 2.74 -7.85 -10.07
N TRP A 442 1.51 -8.34 -10.27
CA TRP A 442 0.79 -9.08 -9.23
C TRP A 442 1.09 -10.59 -9.20
N CYS A 443 1.84 -11.09 -10.17
CA CYS A 443 2.31 -12.48 -10.24
C CYS A 443 3.67 -12.66 -9.54
N ARG A 444 4.00 -11.78 -8.59
CA ARG A 444 5.22 -11.84 -7.79
C ARG A 444 5.04 -12.77 -6.58
N SER A 445 6.17 -13.17 -6.02
CA SER A 445 6.26 -13.98 -4.81
C SER A 445 7.19 -13.30 -3.80
N ILE A 446 6.99 -13.62 -2.52
CA ILE A 446 7.78 -13.16 -1.37
C ILE A 446 8.34 -14.40 -0.70
N GLU A 447 9.62 -14.36 -0.33
CA GLU A 447 10.25 -15.38 0.49
C GLU A 447 10.56 -14.81 1.88
N GLU A 448 10.05 -15.44 2.93
CA GLU A 448 10.29 -15.01 4.31
C GLU A 448 10.30 -16.22 5.25
N ALA A 449 11.33 -16.32 6.10
CA ALA A 449 11.52 -17.45 7.03
C ALA A 449 11.46 -18.84 6.36
N GLY A 450 11.89 -18.95 5.10
CA GLY A 450 11.85 -20.18 4.31
C GLY A 450 10.47 -20.53 3.72
N PHE A 451 9.46 -19.70 3.95
CA PHE A 451 8.16 -19.78 3.27
C PHE A 451 8.19 -18.95 1.99
N THR A 452 7.58 -19.48 0.92
CA THR A 452 7.28 -18.71 -0.30
C THR A 452 5.78 -18.43 -0.37
N PHE A 453 5.40 -17.17 -0.45
CA PHE A 453 4.02 -16.72 -0.63
C PHE A 453 3.89 -15.94 -1.93
N ASP A 454 2.93 -16.27 -2.78
CA ASP A 454 2.58 -15.38 -3.88
C ASP A 454 1.81 -14.16 -3.35
N TYR A 455 1.78 -13.08 -4.13
CA TYR A 455 1.01 -11.87 -3.75
C TYR A 455 -0.48 -12.16 -3.60
N ALA A 456 -1.00 -13.19 -4.28
CA ALA A 456 -2.31 -13.81 -4.13
C ALA A 456 -2.23 -15.25 -4.69
N GLY A 457 -3.29 -16.06 -4.60
CA GLY A 457 -3.28 -17.41 -5.17
C GLY A 457 -3.15 -17.43 -6.70
N HIS A 458 -2.05 -17.97 -7.22
CA HIS A 458 -1.80 -18.11 -8.66
C HIS A 458 -1.56 -19.58 -9.07
N ILE A 459 -2.05 -19.93 -10.26
CA ILE A 459 -1.86 -21.24 -10.88
C ILE A 459 -1.71 -21.06 -12.39
N MET A 460 -0.98 -21.96 -13.04
CA MET A 460 -0.86 -22.02 -14.50
C MET A 460 -1.92 -22.98 -15.06
N PHE A 461 -2.74 -22.52 -15.99
CA PHE A 461 -3.58 -23.38 -16.82
C PHE A 461 -3.80 -22.66 -18.15
N SER A 462 -3.91 -23.42 -19.23
CA SER A 462 -4.20 -22.91 -20.57
C SER A 462 -4.63 -24.06 -21.46
N ASN A 463 -5.51 -23.77 -22.42
CA ASN A 463 -5.78 -24.65 -23.57
C ASN A 463 -5.08 -24.17 -24.85
N ASP A 464 -4.43 -23.01 -24.79
CA ASP A 464 -3.69 -22.43 -25.91
C ASP A 464 -2.31 -23.11 -26.03
N PRO A 465 -2.02 -23.79 -27.17
CA PRO A 465 -0.75 -24.49 -27.37
C PRO A 465 0.47 -23.59 -27.24
N TYR A 466 0.37 -22.33 -27.69
CA TYR A 466 1.47 -21.36 -27.60
C TYR A 466 1.83 -21.05 -26.14
N VAL A 467 0.81 -20.88 -25.28
CA VAL A 467 1.05 -20.61 -23.86
C VAL A 467 1.64 -21.82 -23.14
N LEU A 468 1.24 -23.04 -23.52
CA LEU A 468 1.81 -24.27 -22.95
C LEU A 468 3.30 -24.42 -23.31
N GLU A 469 3.66 -24.19 -24.57
CA GLU A 469 5.07 -24.17 -25.01
C GLU A 469 5.87 -23.05 -24.33
N LEU A 470 5.24 -21.89 -24.11
CA LEU A 470 5.85 -20.80 -23.37
C LEU A 470 6.13 -21.19 -21.91
N TYR A 471 5.23 -21.89 -21.23
CA TYR A 471 5.50 -22.39 -19.87
C TYR A 471 6.71 -23.33 -19.83
N GLU A 472 6.82 -24.24 -20.80
CA GLU A 472 7.96 -25.15 -20.91
C GLU A 472 9.27 -24.39 -21.17
N THR A 473 9.24 -23.39 -22.05
CA THR A 473 10.40 -22.55 -22.37
C THR A 473 10.89 -21.77 -21.15
N LEU A 474 9.98 -21.14 -20.41
CA LEU A 474 10.32 -20.23 -19.31
C LEU A 474 10.75 -20.96 -18.03
N LEU A 475 10.23 -22.18 -17.79
CA LEU A 475 10.45 -22.91 -16.54
C LEU A 475 11.30 -24.18 -16.71
N GLY A 476 11.29 -24.81 -17.88
CA GLY A 476 11.96 -26.08 -18.13
C GLY A 476 11.66 -27.12 -17.04
N ALA A 477 12.70 -27.66 -16.41
CA ALA A 477 12.59 -28.63 -15.33
C ALA A 477 11.91 -28.10 -14.05
N ASN A 478 11.71 -26.79 -13.91
CA ASN A 478 10.97 -26.18 -12.79
C ASN A 478 9.45 -26.23 -12.98
N LEU A 479 8.94 -26.66 -14.14
CA LEU A 479 7.52 -26.81 -14.40
C LEU A 479 6.96 -28.08 -13.74
N HIS A 480 5.95 -27.93 -12.90
CA HIS A 480 5.25 -29.04 -12.27
C HIS A 480 3.74 -28.96 -12.53
N TRP A 481 3.12 -30.10 -12.85
CA TRP A 481 1.68 -30.23 -13.09
C TRP A 481 1.05 -31.17 -12.08
N GLN A 482 -0.13 -30.82 -11.58
CA GLN A 482 -0.88 -31.61 -10.61
C GLN A 482 -2.39 -31.46 -10.75
N ASP A 483 -3.11 -32.39 -10.13
CA ASP A 483 -4.57 -32.37 -10.09
C ASP A 483 -5.09 -31.42 -9.02
N ARG A 484 -6.18 -30.73 -9.34
CA ARG A 484 -6.74 -29.67 -8.51
C ARG A 484 -7.54 -30.22 -7.33
N GLU A 485 -7.20 -29.72 -6.15
CA GLU A 485 -7.97 -29.95 -4.90
C GLU A 485 -8.55 -28.63 -4.37
N ALA A 486 -9.69 -28.23 -4.94
CA ALA A 486 -10.39 -27.00 -4.60
C ALA A 486 -11.69 -27.30 -3.85
N TRP A 487 -11.95 -26.57 -2.77
CA TRP A 487 -13.03 -26.87 -1.83
C TRP A 487 -13.82 -25.63 -1.42
N VAL A 488 -15.02 -25.84 -0.90
CA VAL A 488 -15.87 -24.83 -0.27
C VAL A 488 -16.08 -25.23 1.18
N TYR A 489 -15.86 -24.30 2.10
CA TYR A 489 -16.17 -24.49 3.51
C TYR A 489 -17.45 -23.74 3.85
N SER A 490 -18.51 -24.48 4.14
CA SER A 490 -19.83 -23.91 4.46
C SER A 490 -20.53 -24.83 5.46
N LYS A 491 -21.29 -24.27 6.40
CA LYS A 491 -22.02 -25.05 7.40
C LYS A 491 -21.12 -26.03 8.18
N GLN A 492 -19.89 -25.60 8.46
CA GLN A 492 -18.87 -26.37 9.18
C GLN A 492 -18.44 -27.68 8.49
N VAL A 493 -18.70 -27.82 7.19
CA VAL A 493 -18.26 -28.96 6.38
C VAL A 493 -17.50 -28.50 5.14
N TYR A 494 -16.65 -29.38 4.62
CA TYR A 494 -15.94 -29.18 3.36
C TYR A 494 -16.65 -29.94 2.24
N THR A 495 -17.01 -29.24 1.17
CA THR A 495 -17.47 -29.85 -0.09
C THR A 495 -16.55 -29.49 -1.26
N ARG A 496 -16.45 -30.36 -2.26
CA ARG A 496 -15.60 -30.09 -3.43
C ARG A 496 -16.14 -28.91 -4.24
N TYR A 497 -15.26 -28.19 -4.91
CA TYR A 497 -15.65 -27.23 -5.94
C TYR A 497 -15.88 -27.98 -7.28
N PRO A 498 -16.96 -27.66 -8.03
CA PRO A 498 -17.91 -26.57 -7.82
C PRO A 498 -19.07 -26.91 -6.87
N PHE A 499 -19.48 -25.96 -6.00
CA PHE A 499 -20.53 -26.15 -4.98
C PHE A 499 -21.83 -26.73 -5.56
N GLN A 500 -22.26 -26.20 -6.70
CA GLN A 500 -23.49 -26.59 -7.37
C GLN A 500 -23.52 -28.07 -7.77
N GLY A 501 -22.38 -28.69 -8.05
CA GLY A 501 -22.28 -30.09 -8.44
C GLY A 501 -21.80 -31.02 -7.32
N ALA A 502 -21.57 -30.52 -6.11
CA ALA A 502 -20.97 -31.27 -5.01
C ALA A 502 -21.67 -30.95 -3.68
N LEU A 503 -22.96 -31.29 -3.60
CA LEU A 503 -23.81 -31.03 -2.44
C LEU A 503 -23.68 -32.11 -1.35
N TYR A 504 -23.10 -33.26 -1.68
CA TYR A 504 -22.90 -34.38 -0.76
C TYR A 504 -22.15 -33.95 0.50
N GLY A 505 -22.66 -34.34 1.67
CA GLY A 505 -22.10 -34.00 2.98
C GLY A 505 -22.63 -32.70 3.60
N LEU A 506 -23.39 -31.88 2.86
CA LEU A 506 -24.12 -30.74 3.43
C LEU A 506 -25.30 -31.21 4.30
N PRO A 507 -25.81 -30.36 5.21
CA PRO A 507 -27.01 -30.67 5.96
C PRO A 507 -28.20 -31.00 5.04
N PRO A 508 -29.03 -32.03 5.33
CA PRO A 508 -30.11 -32.47 4.45
C PRO A 508 -31.06 -31.35 4.02
N ALA A 509 -31.40 -30.43 4.93
CA ALA A 509 -32.25 -29.28 4.60
C ALA A 509 -31.61 -28.34 3.55
N VAL A 510 -30.29 -28.14 3.60
CA VAL A 510 -29.55 -27.34 2.63
C VAL A 510 -29.54 -28.03 1.26
N ILE A 511 -29.32 -29.35 1.23
CA ILE A 511 -29.37 -30.15 0.00
C ILE A 511 -30.76 -30.05 -0.63
N THR A 512 -31.83 -30.23 0.16
CA THR A 512 -33.21 -30.10 -0.31
C THR A 512 -33.48 -28.73 -0.90
N GLU A 513 -33.10 -27.65 -0.20
CA GLU A 513 -33.29 -26.28 -0.71
C GLU A 513 -32.54 -26.06 -2.04
N CYS A 514 -31.31 -26.56 -2.17
CA CYS A 514 -30.52 -26.47 -3.40
C CYS A 514 -31.16 -27.21 -4.57
N ILE A 515 -31.58 -28.47 -4.38
CA ILE A 515 -32.20 -29.28 -5.43
C ILE A 515 -33.56 -28.70 -5.83
N VAL A 516 -34.42 -28.38 -4.86
CA VAL A 516 -35.74 -27.77 -5.11
C VAL A 516 -35.58 -26.45 -5.85
N GLY A 517 -34.65 -25.60 -5.42
CA GLY A 517 -34.38 -24.33 -6.09
C GLY A 517 -33.90 -24.51 -7.54
N ALA A 518 -33.04 -25.50 -7.81
CA ALA A 518 -32.58 -25.80 -9.17
C ALA A 518 -33.69 -26.36 -10.06
N ILE A 519 -34.62 -27.16 -9.50
CA ILE A 519 -35.83 -27.63 -10.20
C ILE A 519 -36.74 -26.45 -10.52
N GLU A 520 -37.03 -25.58 -9.55
CA GLU A 520 -37.89 -24.41 -9.73
C GLU A 520 -37.32 -23.43 -10.77
N ALA A 521 -36.00 -23.25 -10.80
CA ALA A 521 -35.33 -22.42 -11.80
C ALA A 521 -35.50 -22.96 -13.23
N ARG A 522 -35.50 -24.30 -13.40
CA ARG A 522 -35.63 -24.96 -14.71
C ARG A 522 -37.08 -25.16 -15.17
N PHE A 523 -37.98 -25.44 -14.24
CA PHE A 523 -39.35 -25.90 -14.54
C PHE A 523 -40.46 -24.97 -14.02
N GLY A 524 -40.13 -23.94 -13.24
CA GLY A 524 -41.08 -23.02 -12.62
C GLY A 524 -41.50 -23.44 -11.20
N ASP A 525 -42.25 -22.56 -10.53
CA ASP A 525 -42.67 -22.74 -9.13
C ASP A 525 -43.51 -24.02 -8.95
N LEU A 526 -43.02 -24.93 -8.10
CA LEU A 526 -43.68 -26.20 -7.78
C LEU A 526 -45.02 -26.02 -7.05
N LYS A 527 -45.29 -24.83 -6.48
CA LYS A 527 -46.56 -24.49 -5.81
C LYS A 527 -47.61 -23.92 -6.75
N ARG A 528 -47.29 -23.63 -8.02
CA ARG A 528 -48.29 -23.27 -9.02
C ARG A 528 -48.98 -24.53 -9.55
N SER A 529 -50.15 -24.83 -8.99
CA SER A 529 -51.12 -25.72 -9.62
C SER A 529 -51.48 -25.17 -11.01
N PRO A 530 -51.57 -25.97 -12.09
CA PRO A 530 -51.98 -25.46 -13.40
C PRO A 530 -53.39 -24.90 -13.27
N ALA A 531 -53.55 -23.59 -13.48
CA ALA A 531 -54.84 -22.93 -13.47
C ALA A 531 -55.79 -23.65 -14.45
N ALA A 532 -56.94 -24.06 -13.92
CA ALA A 532 -58.03 -24.67 -14.66
C ALA A 532 -58.40 -23.81 -15.88
N ARG A 533 -58.58 -24.46 -17.04
CA ARG A 533 -59.24 -23.84 -18.20
C ARG A 533 -60.66 -23.42 -17.77
N PRO A 534 -61.15 -22.22 -18.14
CA PRO A 534 -62.55 -21.90 -17.98
C PRO A 534 -63.38 -22.78 -18.91
N ALA A 535 -64.46 -23.34 -18.36
CA ALA A 535 -65.48 -24.05 -19.12
C ALA A 535 -66.14 -23.09 -20.12
N THR A 536 -65.97 -23.38 -21.42
CA THR A 536 -66.93 -22.96 -22.44
C THR A 536 -67.81 -24.16 -22.73
N THR A 537 -69.09 -24.00 -22.42
CA THR A 537 -70.20 -24.86 -22.82
C THR A 537 -70.23 -24.98 -24.35
N ASP A 538 -70.07 -26.19 -24.86
CA ASP A 538 -70.82 -26.75 -26.00
C ASP A 538 -70.55 -28.26 -26.07
N GLU A 539 -71.58 -29.04 -25.76
CA GLU A 539 -71.71 -30.48 -26.07
C GLU A 539 -72.09 -30.67 -27.56
N PRO A 540 -72.04 -31.88 -28.19
CA PRO A 540 -72.05 -33.21 -27.56
C PRO A 540 -71.14 -34.30 -28.17
N ALA A 541 -71.14 -35.43 -27.43
CA ALA A 541 -71.14 -36.82 -27.89
C ALA A 541 -69.81 -37.52 -28.26
N GLY A 542 -69.61 -38.69 -27.66
CA GLY A 542 -68.91 -39.79 -28.33
C GLY A 542 -68.00 -40.70 -27.49
N CYS A 543 -68.59 -41.43 -26.54
CA CYS A 543 -68.30 -42.83 -26.18
C CYS A 543 -66.95 -43.47 -26.60
N ALA A 544 -66.17 -43.96 -25.61
CA ALA A 544 -66.03 -45.40 -25.31
C ALA A 544 -64.73 -45.71 -24.51
N LYS A 545 -64.88 -46.62 -23.55
CA LYS A 545 -63.81 -47.36 -22.83
C LYS A 545 -62.94 -48.14 -23.85
N VAL A 546 -61.68 -48.51 -23.58
CA VAL A 546 -61.27 -49.70 -22.79
C VAL A 546 -59.76 -49.68 -22.52
N GLU A 547 -59.44 -50.34 -21.40
CA GLU A 547 -58.18 -50.69 -20.71
C GLU A 547 -57.00 -51.28 -21.51
N ALA A 548 -55.80 -51.09 -20.92
CA ALA A 548 -54.66 -52.01 -20.70
C ALA A 548 -54.04 -52.75 -21.93
N THR A 549 -52.76 -53.12 -22.02
CA THR A 549 -51.71 -53.56 -21.09
C THR A 549 -50.35 -53.55 -21.83
N ALA A 550 -49.28 -53.68 -21.05
CA ALA A 550 -47.86 -53.90 -21.33
C ALA A 550 -47.41 -54.70 -22.58
N ARG A 551 -46.21 -54.36 -23.11
CA ARG A 551 -45.03 -55.26 -23.23
C ARG A 551 -43.82 -54.56 -23.90
N ALA A 552 -42.63 -54.85 -23.37
CA ALA A 552 -41.31 -54.60 -23.95
C ALA A 552 -40.88 -55.75 -24.90
N PRO A 553 -39.63 -55.87 -25.38
CA PRO A 553 -38.69 -54.90 -26.01
C PRO A 553 -38.17 -55.43 -27.39
N GLY A 554 -37.35 -54.66 -28.14
CA GLY A 554 -36.71 -55.21 -29.35
C GLY A 554 -35.68 -54.32 -30.08
N SER A 555 -34.45 -54.84 -30.12
CA SER A 555 -33.23 -54.56 -30.89
C SER A 555 -33.23 -53.68 -32.17
N ALA A 556 -32.24 -52.77 -32.19
CA ALA A 556 -31.09 -52.61 -33.10
C ALA A 556 -31.22 -52.35 -34.63
N THR A 557 -30.33 -51.44 -35.07
CA THR A 557 -29.66 -51.27 -36.37
C THR A 557 -30.32 -50.45 -37.49
N GLY A 558 -29.52 -49.56 -38.11
CA GLY A 558 -29.70 -49.10 -39.49
C GLY A 558 -29.55 -47.60 -39.74
N ALA A 559 -28.31 -47.13 -40.00
CA ALA A 559 -28.09 -45.94 -40.85
C ALA A 559 -28.10 -46.39 -42.33
N PRO A 560 -28.46 -45.52 -43.30
CA PRO A 560 -27.37 -44.85 -44.05
C PRO A 560 -27.67 -43.43 -44.60
N ALA A 561 -26.57 -42.66 -44.61
CA ALA A 561 -26.06 -41.66 -45.57
C ALA A 561 -26.98 -40.85 -46.52
N PHE A 562 -26.70 -39.53 -46.63
CA PHE A 562 -26.59 -38.84 -47.93
C PHE A 562 -25.56 -37.69 -47.90
N GLN A 563 -24.92 -37.51 -49.06
CA GLN A 563 -23.66 -36.80 -49.31
C GLN A 563 -23.75 -35.26 -49.34
N CYS A 564 -22.59 -34.69 -49.01
CA CYS A 564 -22.17 -33.30 -49.04
C CYS A 564 -21.80 -32.83 -50.47
N ALA A 565 -22.19 -31.59 -50.81
CA ALA A 565 -21.53 -30.78 -51.84
C ALA A 565 -21.58 -29.28 -51.48
N THR A 566 -20.46 -28.80 -50.93
CA THR A 566 -19.77 -27.51 -51.15
C THR A 566 -20.56 -26.18 -51.27
N LEU A 567 -20.30 -25.28 -50.31
CA LEU A 567 -20.19 -23.82 -50.51
C LEU A 567 -18.88 -23.32 -49.84
N LYS A 568 -18.20 -22.39 -50.52
CA LYS A 568 -16.87 -21.83 -50.18
C LYS A 568 -16.83 -21.08 -48.84
N PRO A 569 -15.67 -21.01 -48.16
CA PRO A 569 -15.52 -20.36 -46.88
C PRO A 569 -15.42 -18.83 -47.02
N VAL A 570 -16.06 -18.12 -46.10
CA VAL A 570 -15.72 -16.75 -45.73
C VAL A 570 -14.77 -16.86 -44.53
N GLU A 571 -13.57 -16.32 -44.65
CA GLU A 571 -12.62 -16.19 -43.56
C GLU A 571 -13.13 -15.13 -42.58
N ASP A 572 -13.41 -15.55 -41.34
CA ASP A 572 -13.54 -14.65 -40.18
C ASP A 572 -12.53 -15.11 -39.13
N CYS A 573 -11.66 -14.17 -38.75
CA CYS A 573 -10.39 -14.39 -38.07
C CYS A 573 -10.55 -14.28 -36.54
N CYS A 574 -11.49 -15.03 -35.98
CA CYS A 574 -11.63 -15.25 -34.55
C CYS A 574 -11.62 -16.76 -34.30
N ALA A 575 -10.45 -17.30 -33.94
CA ALA A 575 -10.28 -18.69 -33.54
C ALA A 575 -10.83 -18.89 -32.11
N ASP A 576 -12.13 -18.67 -31.93
CA ASP A 576 -12.84 -19.14 -30.76
C ASP A 576 -13.07 -20.63 -30.94
N GLY A 577 -12.44 -21.45 -30.10
CA GLY A 577 -12.81 -22.85 -29.89
C GLY A 577 -14.18 -22.93 -29.22
N VAL A 578 -15.23 -22.47 -29.90
CA VAL A 578 -16.62 -22.58 -29.49
C VAL A 578 -17.03 -24.03 -29.73
N VAL A 579 -17.00 -24.85 -28.69
CA VAL A 579 -18.00 -25.91 -28.63
C VAL A 579 -19.28 -25.23 -28.16
N GLU A 580 -20.11 -24.85 -29.12
CA GLU A 580 -21.47 -24.41 -28.87
C GLU A 580 -22.22 -25.63 -28.35
N VAL A 581 -22.20 -25.87 -27.04
CA VAL A 581 -23.15 -26.79 -26.44
C VAL A 581 -24.48 -26.07 -26.46
N VAL A 582 -25.18 -26.21 -27.58
CA VAL A 582 -26.61 -25.93 -27.67
C VAL A 582 -27.28 -26.81 -26.62
N ALA A 583 -27.53 -26.24 -25.44
CA ALA A 583 -28.46 -26.83 -24.50
C ALA A 583 -29.77 -27.03 -25.27
N THR A 584 -30.12 -28.29 -25.51
CA THR A 584 -31.38 -28.66 -26.15
C THR A 584 -32.52 -28.23 -25.23
N ARG A 585 -32.94 -26.98 -25.39
CA ARG A 585 -34.10 -26.39 -24.73
C ARG A 585 -35.35 -27.11 -25.22
N SER A 586 -36.02 -27.82 -24.31
CA SER A 586 -37.41 -28.21 -24.53
C SER A 586 -38.28 -26.94 -24.58
N PRO A 587 -39.26 -26.83 -25.51
CA PRO A 587 -39.93 -25.58 -25.78
C PRO A 587 -41.04 -25.31 -24.76
N ARG A 588 -40.72 -24.65 -23.64
CA ARG A 588 -41.69 -23.82 -22.91
C ARG A 588 -41.05 -22.76 -22.00
N SER A 589 -41.53 -21.54 -22.21
CA SER A 589 -41.14 -20.23 -21.63
C SER A 589 -39.86 -19.60 -22.21
N GLN A 590 -40.07 -18.56 -23.02
CA GLN A 590 -39.05 -17.57 -23.37
C GLN A 590 -38.63 -16.81 -22.10
N ALA A 591 -37.79 -17.40 -21.26
CA ALA A 591 -37.11 -16.63 -20.22
C ALA A 591 -36.13 -15.69 -20.92
N SER A 592 -36.29 -14.38 -20.73
CA SER A 592 -35.37 -13.35 -21.20
C SER A 592 -33.96 -13.61 -20.66
N ALA A 593 -32.93 -13.31 -21.45
CA ALA A 593 -31.55 -13.41 -20.98
C ALA A 593 -31.37 -12.57 -19.69
N PRO A 594 -30.60 -13.06 -18.69
CA PRO A 594 -30.41 -12.36 -17.43
C PRO A 594 -29.71 -11.03 -17.67
N GLN A 595 -30.27 -9.94 -17.12
CA GLN A 595 -29.73 -8.60 -17.32
C GLN A 595 -28.47 -8.37 -16.49
N ASN A 596 -28.40 -8.99 -15.32
CA ASN A 596 -27.30 -8.84 -14.37
C ASN A 596 -26.91 -10.17 -13.73
N PHE A 597 -25.82 -10.15 -12.98
CA PHE A 597 -25.25 -11.34 -12.36
C PHE A 597 -26.15 -11.92 -11.26
N GLU A 598 -26.90 -11.10 -10.53
CA GLU A 598 -27.86 -11.58 -9.53
C GLU A 598 -29.00 -12.38 -10.18
N GLU A 599 -29.58 -11.85 -11.26
CA GLU A 599 -30.60 -12.55 -12.05
C GLU A 599 -30.06 -13.84 -12.66
N PHE A 600 -28.83 -13.82 -13.20
CA PHE A 600 -28.17 -15.02 -13.70
C PHE A 600 -28.08 -16.09 -12.61
N ILE A 601 -27.64 -15.74 -11.41
CA ILE A 601 -27.53 -16.67 -10.27
C ILE A 601 -28.88 -17.34 -9.98
N PHE A 602 -29.96 -16.56 -9.91
CA PHE A 602 -31.28 -17.11 -9.62
C PHE A 602 -31.85 -17.94 -10.78
N GLN A 603 -31.68 -17.50 -12.04
CA GLN A 603 -32.22 -18.21 -13.21
C GLN A 603 -31.47 -19.51 -13.51
N VAL A 604 -30.15 -19.56 -13.25
CA VAL A 604 -29.31 -20.70 -13.62
C VAL A 604 -29.15 -21.70 -12.48
N TRP A 605 -28.96 -21.22 -11.26
CA TRP A 605 -28.69 -22.07 -10.11
C TRP A 605 -29.85 -22.20 -9.12
N GLY A 606 -30.85 -21.32 -9.22
CA GLY A 606 -32.01 -21.35 -8.35
C GLY A 606 -31.76 -20.84 -6.93
N ARG A 607 -32.86 -20.65 -6.18
CA ARG A 607 -32.87 -19.95 -4.89
C ARG A 607 -32.03 -20.62 -3.80
N GLY A 608 -31.95 -21.95 -3.79
CA GLY A 608 -31.17 -22.68 -2.79
C GLY A 608 -29.67 -22.46 -2.93
N ILE A 609 -29.11 -22.74 -4.11
CA ILE A 609 -27.68 -22.51 -4.39
C ILE A 609 -27.33 -21.02 -4.27
N ALA A 610 -28.23 -20.14 -4.75
CA ALA A 610 -28.11 -18.70 -4.57
C ALA A 610 -27.92 -18.32 -3.09
N LYS A 611 -28.82 -18.80 -2.22
CA LYS A 611 -28.82 -18.51 -0.79
C LYS A 611 -27.58 -19.05 -0.06
N HIS A 612 -27.18 -20.29 -0.33
CA HIS A 612 -26.16 -20.98 0.48
C HIS A 612 -24.72 -20.76 0.02
N PHE A 613 -24.51 -20.32 -1.23
CA PHE A 613 -23.16 -20.12 -1.76
C PHE A 613 -23.06 -18.91 -2.69
N ALA A 614 -23.80 -18.89 -3.79
CA ALA A 614 -23.48 -17.98 -4.89
C ALA A 614 -23.65 -16.50 -4.52
N ILE A 615 -24.74 -16.11 -3.86
CA ILE A 615 -24.97 -14.73 -3.40
C ILE A 615 -23.99 -14.33 -2.29
N PRO A 616 -23.87 -15.06 -1.16
CA PRO A 616 -22.99 -14.64 -0.06
C PRO A 616 -21.52 -14.61 -0.49
N TYR A 617 -21.05 -15.60 -1.25
CA TYR A 617 -19.66 -15.62 -1.75
C TYR A 617 -19.38 -14.44 -2.69
N ASN A 618 -20.23 -14.21 -3.69
CA ASN A 618 -19.99 -13.15 -4.67
C ASN A 618 -20.15 -11.76 -4.06
N ARG A 619 -21.10 -11.53 -3.14
CA ARG A 619 -21.16 -10.26 -2.39
C ARG A 619 -19.89 -10.02 -1.57
N LYS A 620 -19.32 -11.08 -0.99
CA LYS A 620 -18.10 -10.99 -0.21
C LYS A 620 -16.86 -10.71 -1.07
N LEU A 621 -16.75 -11.34 -2.24
CA LEU A 621 -15.66 -11.19 -3.21
C LEU A 621 -15.74 -9.85 -3.95
N TRP A 622 -16.89 -9.54 -4.54
CA TRP A 622 -17.05 -8.40 -5.43
C TRP A 622 -17.35 -7.12 -4.68
N THR A 623 -17.88 -7.16 -3.45
CA THR A 623 -18.12 -5.96 -2.62
C THR A 623 -19.02 -4.90 -3.27
N VAL A 624 -19.68 -5.23 -4.38
CA VAL A 624 -20.64 -4.41 -5.11
C VAL A 624 -21.96 -5.18 -5.23
N PRO A 625 -23.10 -4.48 -5.38
CA PRO A 625 -24.37 -5.15 -5.67
C PRO A 625 -24.28 -5.97 -6.96
N LEU A 626 -24.61 -7.26 -6.88
CA LEU A 626 -24.52 -8.18 -8.02
C LEU A 626 -25.54 -7.83 -9.14
N SER A 627 -26.56 -7.05 -8.79
CA SER A 627 -27.54 -6.46 -9.72
C SER A 627 -26.93 -5.38 -10.63
N GLU A 628 -25.77 -4.83 -10.27
CA GLU A 628 -25.05 -3.83 -11.08
C GLU A 628 -24.00 -4.45 -12.01
N MET A 629 -23.74 -5.76 -11.87
CA MET A 629 -22.75 -6.47 -12.66
C MET A 629 -23.41 -7.13 -13.87
N GLU A 630 -22.87 -6.91 -15.06
CA GLU A 630 -23.32 -7.59 -16.28
C GLU A 630 -22.72 -9.01 -16.42
N THR A 631 -23.13 -9.77 -17.43
CA THR A 631 -22.95 -11.24 -17.53
C THR A 631 -21.94 -11.72 -18.59
N SER A 632 -21.38 -10.83 -19.41
CA SER A 632 -20.48 -11.17 -20.53
C SER A 632 -19.17 -11.85 -20.09
N TRP A 633 -18.69 -11.59 -18.87
CA TRP A 633 -17.46 -12.18 -18.32
C TRP A 633 -17.61 -13.63 -17.82
N LEU A 634 -18.85 -14.14 -17.71
CA LEU A 634 -19.13 -15.46 -17.12
C LEU A 634 -18.73 -16.62 -18.03
N GLY A 635 -18.70 -16.41 -19.35
CA GLY A 635 -18.45 -17.44 -20.36
C GLY A 635 -17.17 -18.25 -20.09
N GLY A 636 -17.29 -19.58 -20.02
CA GLY A 636 -16.17 -20.51 -19.82
C GLY A 636 -15.55 -20.54 -18.41
N ARG A 637 -15.92 -19.65 -17.50
CA ARG A 637 -15.30 -19.53 -16.15
C ARG A 637 -16.13 -20.17 -15.05
N VAL A 638 -17.44 -20.24 -15.26
CA VAL A 638 -18.41 -20.70 -14.26
C VAL A 638 -18.93 -22.08 -14.66
N PRO A 639 -18.75 -23.12 -13.83
CA PRO A 639 -19.26 -24.46 -14.15
C PRO A 639 -20.79 -24.50 -14.12
N LEU A 640 -21.39 -25.13 -15.14
CA LEU A 640 -22.84 -25.23 -15.30
C LEU A 640 -23.28 -26.69 -15.31
N PRO A 641 -23.38 -27.36 -14.14
CA PRO A 641 -23.90 -28.72 -14.11
C PRO A 641 -25.37 -28.77 -14.50
N ASP A 642 -25.75 -29.82 -15.21
CA ASP A 642 -27.16 -30.12 -15.48
C ASP A 642 -27.89 -30.58 -14.19
N LEU A 643 -29.20 -30.85 -14.26
CA LEU A 643 -29.95 -31.22 -13.06
C LEU A 643 -29.57 -32.61 -12.55
N GLU A 644 -29.24 -33.54 -13.45
CA GLU A 644 -28.84 -34.90 -13.12
C GLU A 644 -27.54 -34.87 -12.33
N GLN A 645 -26.54 -34.12 -12.80
CA GLN A 645 -25.26 -33.92 -12.12
C GLN A 645 -25.41 -33.27 -10.74
N ILE A 646 -26.35 -32.33 -10.56
CA ILE A 646 -26.64 -31.73 -9.24
C ILE A 646 -27.23 -32.78 -8.28
N ILE A 647 -28.12 -33.65 -8.78
CA ILE A 647 -28.75 -34.71 -7.98
C ILE A 647 -27.73 -35.79 -7.63
N GLU A 648 -26.97 -36.28 -8.60
CA GLU A 648 -25.89 -37.26 -8.38
C GLU A 648 -24.87 -36.73 -7.37
N GLY A 649 -24.41 -35.49 -7.55
CA GLY A 649 -23.49 -34.83 -6.64
C GLY A 649 -24.05 -34.52 -5.25
N ALA A 650 -25.35 -34.73 -5.02
CA ALA A 650 -25.97 -34.69 -3.70
C ALA A 650 -26.06 -36.08 -3.04
N LEU A 651 -26.07 -37.15 -3.84
CA LEU A 651 -26.21 -38.54 -3.38
C LEU A 651 -24.86 -39.19 -3.05
N GLU A 652 -23.81 -38.84 -3.80
CA GLU A 652 -22.48 -39.46 -3.66
C GLU A 652 -21.33 -38.41 -3.73
N PRO A 653 -20.15 -38.70 -3.14
CA PRO A 653 -18.98 -37.84 -3.30
C PRO A 653 -18.55 -37.69 -4.76
N VAL A 654 -18.27 -36.46 -5.19
CA VAL A 654 -17.75 -36.19 -6.54
C VAL A 654 -16.31 -36.69 -6.66
N ALA A 655 -16.08 -37.66 -7.53
CA ALA A 655 -14.79 -38.35 -7.67
C ALA A 655 -13.73 -37.58 -8.49
N ARG A 656 -14.12 -36.61 -9.35
CA ARG A 656 -13.19 -35.93 -10.27
C ARG A 656 -13.23 -34.40 -10.14
N PRO A 657 -12.07 -33.70 -10.21
CA PRO A 657 -12.05 -32.25 -10.35
C PRO A 657 -12.71 -31.81 -11.67
N MET A 658 -13.57 -30.78 -11.63
CA MET A 658 -14.29 -30.25 -12.80
C MET A 658 -13.87 -28.82 -13.17
N GLY A 659 -13.91 -28.48 -14.45
CA GLY A 659 -13.65 -27.13 -14.98
C GLY A 659 -12.29 -26.99 -15.70
N PRO A 660 -12.01 -25.81 -16.30
CA PRO A 660 -10.85 -25.62 -17.17
C PRO A 660 -9.50 -25.73 -16.47
N ASN A 661 -9.47 -25.59 -15.14
CA ASN A 661 -8.29 -25.73 -14.29
C ASN A 661 -8.30 -27.01 -13.44
N ALA A 662 -9.00 -28.07 -13.88
CA ALA A 662 -9.05 -29.37 -13.19
C ALA A 662 -7.65 -29.98 -12.96
N ARG A 663 -6.73 -29.70 -13.89
CA ARG A 663 -5.28 -29.90 -13.74
C ARG A 663 -4.62 -28.54 -13.90
N PHE A 664 -3.61 -28.24 -13.09
CA PHE A 664 -2.90 -26.96 -13.15
C PHE A 664 -1.40 -27.15 -12.94
N GLY A 665 -0.64 -26.19 -13.47
CA GLY A 665 0.80 -26.10 -13.33
C GLY A 665 1.21 -25.10 -12.26
N TYR A 666 2.35 -25.33 -11.62
CA TYR A 666 2.98 -24.39 -10.69
C TYR A 666 4.51 -24.59 -10.70
N PRO A 667 5.33 -23.54 -10.51
CA PRO A 667 6.79 -23.70 -10.44
C PRO A 667 7.21 -24.51 -9.19
N LEU A 668 8.14 -25.46 -9.34
CA LEU A 668 8.67 -26.21 -8.20
C LEU A 668 9.37 -25.28 -7.21
N LYS A 669 10.17 -24.30 -7.65
CA LYS A 669 10.92 -23.39 -6.78
C LYS A 669 10.69 -21.93 -7.16
N GLY A 670 10.81 -21.05 -6.17
CA GLY A 670 10.76 -19.58 -6.32
C GLY A 670 9.36 -18.99 -6.51
N GLY A 671 8.33 -19.81 -6.32
CA GLY A 671 6.93 -19.41 -6.48
C GLY A 671 6.56 -18.96 -7.89
N PHE A 672 5.42 -18.31 -8.05
CA PHE A 672 4.99 -17.82 -9.37
C PHE A 672 5.93 -16.75 -9.96
N GLN A 673 6.73 -16.07 -9.12
CA GLN A 673 7.82 -15.18 -9.53
C GLN A 673 8.80 -15.86 -10.51
N SER A 674 9.04 -17.16 -10.38
CA SER A 674 9.94 -17.90 -11.28
C SER A 674 9.46 -17.89 -12.73
N LEU A 675 8.15 -17.98 -12.95
CA LEU A 675 7.60 -17.88 -14.31
C LEU A 675 7.83 -16.49 -14.90
N MET A 676 7.66 -15.44 -14.08
CA MET A 676 7.90 -14.05 -14.51
C MET A 676 9.38 -13.80 -14.80
N SER A 677 10.25 -14.26 -13.92
CA SER A 677 11.70 -14.09 -14.05
C SER A 677 12.27 -14.92 -15.20
N GLY A 678 11.60 -16.03 -15.57
CA GLY A 678 11.92 -16.86 -16.72
C GLY A 678 11.89 -16.10 -18.05
N PHE A 679 11.18 -14.97 -18.16
CA PHE A 679 11.22 -14.14 -19.37
C PHE A 679 12.56 -13.41 -19.55
N LEU A 680 13.24 -13.04 -18.45
CA LEU A 680 14.38 -12.11 -18.50
C LEU A 680 15.53 -12.60 -19.41
N PRO A 681 15.93 -13.89 -19.42
CA PRO A 681 16.97 -14.37 -20.33
C PRO A 681 16.57 -14.34 -21.82
N HIS A 682 15.27 -14.22 -22.13
CA HIS A 682 14.74 -14.26 -23.49
C HIS A 682 14.34 -12.88 -24.03
N ILE A 683 14.32 -11.84 -23.18
CA ILE A 683 14.03 -10.47 -23.62
C ILE A 683 15.32 -9.87 -24.19
N GLU A 684 15.32 -9.59 -25.49
CA GLU A 684 16.44 -8.90 -26.17
C GLU A 684 16.47 -7.39 -25.88
N GLY A 685 15.31 -6.79 -25.59
CA GLY A 685 15.15 -5.38 -25.27
C GLY A 685 15.67 -5.01 -23.88
N LYS A 686 15.67 -3.71 -23.57
CA LYS A 686 16.12 -3.22 -22.27
C LYS A 686 15.01 -3.33 -21.23
N VAL A 687 15.30 -3.95 -20.09
CA VAL A 687 14.41 -3.98 -18.92
C VAL A 687 14.99 -3.11 -17.81
N GLU A 688 14.22 -2.14 -17.32
CA GLU A 688 14.60 -1.30 -16.19
C GLU A 688 13.57 -1.40 -15.07
N THR A 689 14.03 -1.78 -13.88
CA THR A 689 13.23 -1.86 -12.65
C THR A 689 13.57 -0.73 -11.68
N GLY A 690 12.69 -0.47 -10.70
CA GLY A 690 12.85 0.63 -9.75
C GLY A 690 12.66 2.02 -10.34
N VAL A 691 12.05 2.13 -11.52
CA VAL A 691 11.84 3.39 -12.26
C VAL A 691 10.36 3.62 -12.52
N GLU A 692 9.84 4.75 -12.05
CA GLU A 692 8.41 5.05 -12.15
C GLU A 692 8.15 6.04 -13.27
N VAL A 693 7.14 5.77 -14.11
CA VAL A 693 6.61 6.77 -15.04
C VAL A 693 5.74 7.75 -14.24
N VAL A 694 6.18 9.00 -14.14
CA VAL A 694 5.51 10.03 -13.32
C VAL A 694 4.63 10.96 -14.14
N ARG A 695 4.89 11.07 -15.46
CA ARG A 695 4.09 11.85 -16.39
C ARG A 695 4.17 11.26 -17.79
N LEU A 696 3.01 11.20 -18.44
CA LEU A 696 2.88 10.85 -19.86
C LEU A 696 2.33 12.07 -20.60
N GLN A 697 2.90 12.40 -21.75
CA GLN A 697 2.48 13.54 -22.56
C GLN A 697 2.19 13.05 -23.99
N PRO A 698 0.95 12.56 -24.25
CA PRO A 698 0.60 11.92 -25.52
C PRO A 698 0.73 12.83 -26.75
N LYS A 699 0.51 14.14 -26.61
CA LYS A 699 0.63 15.09 -27.74
C LYS A 699 2.07 15.21 -28.24
N GLU A 700 3.03 15.17 -27.32
CA GLU A 700 4.46 15.24 -27.60
C GLU A 700 5.11 13.85 -27.71
N ARG A 701 4.33 12.77 -27.55
CA ARG A 701 4.77 11.38 -27.43
C ARG A 701 5.93 11.21 -26.45
N LEU A 702 5.81 11.80 -25.26
CA LEU A 702 6.88 11.86 -24.26
C LEU A 702 6.50 11.12 -22.96
N VAL A 703 7.41 10.31 -22.46
CA VAL A 703 7.37 9.66 -21.13
C VAL A 703 8.42 10.31 -20.24
N ALA A 704 8.03 10.73 -19.04
CA ALA A 704 8.94 11.23 -18.01
C ALA A 704 9.02 10.26 -16.82
N LEU A 705 10.24 9.95 -16.40
CA LEU A 705 10.52 9.03 -15.29
C LEU A 705 10.78 9.78 -13.97
N SER A 706 10.63 9.08 -12.85
CA SER A 706 10.87 9.59 -11.49
C SER A 706 12.33 10.01 -11.25
N ASP A 707 13.28 9.46 -12.02
CA ASP A 707 14.70 9.83 -11.98
C ASP A 707 15.07 11.02 -12.88
N GLY A 708 14.07 11.63 -13.53
CA GLY A 708 14.23 12.80 -14.40
C GLY A 708 14.52 12.49 -15.86
N ARG A 709 14.80 11.23 -16.23
CA ARG A 709 14.96 10.85 -17.65
C ARG A 709 13.66 11.02 -18.42
N ARG A 710 13.80 11.36 -19.70
CA ARG A 710 12.68 11.57 -20.62
C ARG A 710 12.93 10.80 -21.90
N PHE A 711 11.89 10.10 -22.37
CA PHE A 711 11.93 9.31 -23.58
C PHE A 711 10.83 9.78 -24.51
N ARG A 712 11.16 9.99 -25.79
CA ARG A 712 10.16 10.12 -26.84
C ARG A 712 9.92 8.74 -27.43
N TYR A 713 8.65 8.36 -27.54
CA TYR A 713 8.26 7.08 -28.09
C TYR A 713 7.67 7.24 -29.50
N ASP A 714 7.90 6.25 -30.36
CA ASP A 714 7.10 6.10 -31.58
C ASP A 714 5.78 5.40 -31.25
N HIS A 715 5.87 4.32 -30.47
CA HIS A 715 4.73 3.62 -29.89
C HIS A 715 4.91 3.33 -28.40
N LEU A 716 3.79 3.26 -27.67
CA LEU A 716 3.79 2.95 -26.25
C LEU A 716 2.80 1.81 -25.96
N ILE A 717 3.26 0.75 -25.32
CA ILE A 717 2.40 -0.33 -24.80
C ILE A 717 2.22 -0.10 -23.30
N SER A 718 0.99 0.23 -22.90
CA SER A 718 0.63 0.37 -21.49
C SER A 718 0.03 -0.93 -20.95
N THR A 719 0.52 -1.36 -19.79
CA THR A 719 -0.07 -2.47 -19.02
C THR A 719 -0.54 -2.05 -17.62
N ILE A 720 -0.38 -0.78 -17.27
CA ILE A 720 -0.79 -0.21 -15.99
C ILE A 720 -2.31 0.02 -15.94
N PRO A 721 -2.91 0.18 -14.74
CA PRO A 721 -4.34 0.44 -14.63
C PRO A 721 -4.79 1.66 -15.44
N LEU A 722 -5.86 1.49 -16.22
CA LEU A 722 -6.35 2.51 -17.14
C LEU A 722 -6.69 3.86 -16.47
N PRO A 723 -7.32 3.91 -15.28
CA PRO A 723 -7.52 5.16 -14.54
C PRO A 723 -6.20 5.83 -14.13
N GLU A 724 -5.18 5.02 -13.78
CA GLU A 724 -3.87 5.52 -13.38
C GLU A 724 -3.09 6.07 -14.58
N LEU A 725 -3.18 5.41 -15.74
CA LEU A 725 -2.62 5.91 -17.00
C LEU A 725 -3.21 7.28 -17.35
N VAL A 726 -4.53 7.42 -17.32
CA VAL A 726 -5.21 8.69 -17.60
C VAL A 726 -4.85 9.76 -16.56
N ARG A 727 -4.66 9.37 -15.29
CA ARG A 727 -4.18 10.27 -14.24
C ARG A 727 -2.76 10.79 -14.51
N GLN A 728 -1.85 9.93 -15.00
CA GLN A 728 -0.48 10.30 -15.35
C GLN A 728 -0.40 11.20 -16.58
N ILE A 729 -1.39 11.12 -17.46
CA ILE A 729 -1.55 12.03 -18.61
C ILE A 729 -2.05 13.40 -18.16
N GLY A 730 -2.98 13.44 -17.21
CA GLY A 730 -3.51 14.67 -16.63
C GLY A 730 -4.33 15.49 -17.62
N ASP A 731 -3.97 16.76 -17.77
CA ASP A 731 -4.73 17.77 -18.51
C ASP A 731 -4.71 17.58 -20.04
N GLN A 732 -3.82 16.75 -20.58
CA GLN A 732 -3.84 16.41 -22.00
C GLN A 732 -4.97 15.47 -22.39
N ALA A 733 -5.51 14.69 -21.45
CA ALA A 733 -6.68 13.85 -21.69
C ALA A 733 -7.95 14.73 -21.69
N PRO A 734 -8.82 14.64 -22.71
CA PRO A 734 -10.12 15.29 -22.73
C PRO A 734 -10.97 14.99 -21.48
N ARG A 735 -11.87 15.90 -21.11
CA ARG A 735 -12.67 15.77 -19.87
C ARG A 735 -13.53 14.51 -19.86
N ASP A 736 -14.17 14.18 -20.97
CA ASP A 736 -14.96 12.97 -21.17
C ASP A 736 -14.11 11.69 -21.02
N VAL A 737 -12.88 11.67 -21.55
CA VAL A 737 -11.92 10.57 -21.34
C VAL A 737 -11.53 10.45 -19.86
N GLN A 738 -11.27 11.57 -19.18
CA GLN A 738 -10.98 11.56 -17.75
C GLN A 738 -12.15 11.06 -16.91
N GLU A 739 -13.37 11.48 -17.23
CA GLU A 739 -14.60 11.06 -16.54
C GLU A 739 -14.88 9.56 -16.78
N ALA A 740 -14.78 9.09 -18.01
CA ALA A 740 -14.94 7.69 -18.36
C ALA A 740 -13.92 6.81 -17.62
N ALA A 741 -12.65 7.23 -17.55
CA ALA A 741 -11.61 6.49 -16.82
C ALA A 741 -11.87 6.47 -15.31
N ARG A 742 -12.31 7.59 -14.71
CA ARG A 742 -12.66 7.65 -13.27
C ARG A 742 -13.88 6.82 -12.92
N ALA A 743 -14.80 6.63 -13.87
CA ALA A 743 -16.00 5.81 -13.68
C ALA A 743 -15.72 4.30 -13.67
N LEU A 744 -14.53 3.86 -14.09
CA LEU A 744 -14.16 2.44 -14.11
C LEU A 744 -13.99 1.90 -12.69
N ARG A 745 -14.81 0.91 -12.34
CA ARG A 745 -14.84 0.30 -11.01
C ARG A 745 -13.91 -0.90 -10.89
N HIS A 746 -13.33 -1.05 -9.71
CA HIS A 746 -12.42 -2.14 -9.36
C HIS A 746 -12.57 -2.51 -7.89
N ILE A 747 -12.12 -3.73 -7.55
CA ILE A 747 -12.06 -4.26 -6.18
C ILE A 747 -10.59 -4.44 -5.80
N SER A 748 -10.29 -4.10 -4.55
CA SER A 748 -8.98 -4.30 -3.96
C SER A 748 -8.96 -5.59 -3.15
N VAL A 749 -7.79 -6.23 -3.07
CA VAL A 749 -7.58 -7.42 -2.25
C VAL A 749 -6.41 -7.18 -1.30
N ARG A 750 -6.63 -7.48 -0.03
CA ARG A 750 -5.58 -7.59 0.97
C ARG A 750 -5.30 -9.06 1.23
N CYS A 751 -4.06 -9.46 1.04
CA CYS A 751 -3.59 -10.81 1.34
C CYS A 751 -2.87 -10.81 2.69
N VAL A 752 -3.22 -11.76 3.56
CA VAL A 752 -2.52 -12.02 4.82
C VAL A 752 -1.86 -13.39 4.70
N ASN A 753 -0.53 -13.40 4.68
CA ASN A 753 0.26 -14.62 4.62
C ASN A 753 0.58 -15.09 6.03
N ILE A 754 0.40 -16.37 6.30
CA ILE A 754 0.59 -16.97 7.62
C ILE A 754 1.38 -18.27 7.44
N GLY A 755 2.57 -18.34 8.02
CA GLY A 755 3.37 -19.57 8.11
C GLY A 755 3.42 -20.06 9.54
N VAL A 756 3.15 -21.35 9.76
CA VAL A 756 3.10 -21.95 11.11
C VAL A 756 4.04 -23.15 11.23
N ALA A 757 4.45 -23.46 12.47
CA ALA A 757 5.38 -24.55 12.80
C ALA A 757 4.70 -25.93 12.84
N ARG A 758 3.86 -26.24 11.86
CA ARG A 758 3.18 -27.53 11.74
C ARG A 758 2.99 -27.89 10.28
N ALA A 759 3.61 -28.98 9.83
CA ALA A 759 3.45 -29.49 8.48
C ALA A 759 2.05 -30.11 8.24
N ASN A 760 1.70 -30.27 6.97
CA ASN A 760 0.55 -31.06 6.48
C ASN A 760 -0.79 -30.67 7.14
N ILE A 761 -1.09 -29.37 7.21
CA ILE A 761 -2.33 -28.87 7.80
C ILE A 761 -3.55 -29.32 7.00
N THR A 762 -3.43 -29.32 5.67
CA THR A 762 -4.47 -29.75 4.74
C THR A 762 -3.83 -30.25 3.45
N ASP A 763 -4.57 -31.04 2.67
CA ASP A 763 -4.26 -31.52 1.33
C ASP A 763 -4.81 -30.61 0.21
N LYS A 764 -5.52 -29.55 0.59
CA LYS A 764 -6.27 -28.67 -0.34
C LYS A 764 -5.35 -27.64 -0.94
N HIS A 765 -5.63 -27.24 -2.17
CA HIS A 765 -4.91 -26.15 -2.85
C HIS A 765 -5.54 -24.79 -2.56
N TRP A 766 -6.88 -24.71 -2.56
CA TRP A 766 -7.59 -23.50 -2.11
C TRP A 766 -9.01 -23.81 -1.64
N ILE A 767 -9.51 -22.92 -0.79
CA ILE A 767 -10.77 -23.08 -0.09
C ILE A 767 -11.57 -21.78 -0.15
N TYR A 768 -12.83 -21.86 -0.56
CA TYR A 768 -13.76 -20.73 -0.59
C TYR A 768 -14.60 -20.67 0.68
N TYR A 769 -14.78 -19.45 1.21
CA TYR A 769 -15.50 -19.18 2.45
C TYR A 769 -16.65 -18.18 2.24
N PRO A 770 -17.87 -18.64 1.92
CA PRO A 770 -19.04 -17.78 1.72
C PRO A 770 -19.55 -17.11 3.01
N GLU A 771 -19.27 -17.66 4.20
CA GLU A 771 -19.86 -17.25 5.49
C GLU A 771 -19.03 -16.14 6.20
N GLU A 772 -19.18 -16.01 7.51
CA GLU A 772 -18.75 -14.86 8.34
C GLU A 772 -17.24 -14.65 8.52
N THR A 773 -16.36 -15.40 7.85
CA THR A 773 -14.90 -15.13 7.92
C THR A 773 -14.55 -13.79 7.29
N ILE A 774 -13.45 -13.17 7.72
CA ILE A 774 -12.97 -11.95 7.07
C ILE A 774 -12.49 -12.23 5.63
N PHE A 775 -11.80 -13.35 5.41
CA PHE A 775 -11.32 -13.79 4.10
C PHE A 775 -12.41 -14.50 3.30
N HIS A 776 -12.42 -14.28 1.99
CA HIS A 776 -13.32 -14.99 1.07
C HIS A 776 -12.67 -16.26 0.52
N ARG A 777 -11.34 -16.32 0.49
CA ARG A 777 -10.57 -17.47 0.02
C ARG A 777 -9.32 -17.65 0.87
N ILE A 778 -8.92 -18.90 1.09
CA ILE A 778 -7.57 -19.26 1.50
C ILE A 778 -6.90 -20.00 0.35
N PHE A 779 -5.70 -19.57 -0.02
CA PHE A 779 -4.82 -20.29 -0.92
C PHE A 779 -3.72 -20.98 -0.11
N VAL A 780 -3.39 -22.22 -0.47
CA VAL A 780 -2.43 -23.05 0.26
C VAL A 780 -1.21 -23.26 -0.64
N GLN A 781 -0.33 -22.26 -0.63
CA GLN A 781 0.84 -22.21 -1.51
C GLN A 781 1.75 -23.43 -1.34
N GLY A 782 1.88 -23.91 -0.10
CA GLY A 782 2.67 -25.08 0.25
C GLY A 782 2.25 -26.39 -0.44
N ASN A 783 0.99 -26.49 -0.87
CA ASN A 783 0.50 -27.63 -1.64
C ASN A 783 0.64 -27.41 -3.14
N ALA A 784 0.74 -26.15 -3.61
CA ALA A 784 1.05 -25.86 -4.99
C ALA A 784 2.49 -26.29 -5.35
N SER A 785 3.42 -26.22 -4.40
CA SER A 785 4.74 -26.86 -4.51
C SER A 785 5.30 -27.23 -3.14
N PRO A 786 5.92 -28.43 -2.99
CA PRO A 786 6.56 -28.85 -1.75
C PRO A 786 7.73 -27.95 -1.30
N HIS A 787 8.30 -27.14 -2.20
CA HIS A 787 9.39 -26.21 -1.84
C HIS A 787 8.91 -24.83 -1.38
N CYS A 788 7.59 -24.57 -1.34
CA CYS A 788 7.07 -23.31 -0.79
C CYS A 788 7.03 -23.31 0.75
N ASN A 789 7.20 -24.46 1.39
CA ASN A 789 7.24 -24.60 2.84
C ASN A 789 8.65 -24.97 3.33
N PRO A 790 9.11 -24.43 4.47
CA PRO A 790 10.29 -24.94 5.14
C PRO A 790 9.97 -26.31 5.81
N PRO A 791 10.99 -27.13 6.11
CA PRO A 791 10.80 -28.38 6.83
C PRO A 791 10.04 -28.19 8.14
N GLY A 792 8.95 -28.95 8.33
CA GLY A 792 8.10 -28.86 9.53
C GLY A 792 7.14 -27.67 9.57
N GLY A 793 7.19 -26.77 8.58
CA GLY A 793 6.29 -25.61 8.46
C GLY A 793 5.18 -25.79 7.43
N PHE A 794 4.15 -24.94 7.51
CA PHE A 794 3.09 -24.88 6.50
C PHE A 794 2.53 -23.46 6.33
N GLY A 795 2.52 -22.97 5.09
CA GLY A 795 2.10 -21.62 4.73
C GLY A 795 0.72 -21.56 4.08
N ILE A 796 -0.08 -20.56 4.47
CA ILE A 796 -1.37 -20.23 3.89
C ILE A 796 -1.49 -18.73 3.61
N THR A 797 -2.29 -18.36 2.61
CA THR A 797 -2.60 -16.98 2.27
C THR A 797 -4.11 -16.76 2.36
N CYS A 798 -4.53 -15.87 3.26
CA CYS A 798 -5.91 -15.43 3.37
C CYS A 798 -6.16 -14.25 2.44
N GLU A 799 -7.14 -14.32 1.55
CA GLU A 799 -7.50 -13.24 0.63
C GLU A 799 -8.76 -12.52 1.12
N ILE A 800 -8.68 -11.20 1.26
CA ILE A 800 -9.75 -10.34 1.78
C ILE A 800 -10.06 -9.25 0.75
N SER A 801 -11.24 -9.29 0.14
CA SER A 801 -11.70 -8.22 -0.74
C SER A 801 -12.21 -7.03 0.05
N TYR A 802 -11.80 -5.84 -0.37
CA TYR A 802 -12.28 -4.58 0.16
C TYR A 802 -12.52 -3.56 -0.96
N SER A 803 -13.37 -2.58 -0.65
CA SER A 803 -13.68 -1.44 -1.52
C SER A 803 -14.15 -0.27 -0.66
N PRO A 804 -14.36 0.94 -1.22
CA PRO A 804 -14.96 2.04 -0.48
C PRO A 804 -16.31 1.68 0.16
N CYS A 805 -17.09 0.79 -0.47
CA CYS A 805 -18.40 0.34 0.03
C CYS A 805 -18.29 -0.77 1.10
N LYS A 806 -17.17 -1.49 1.13
CA LYS A 806 -16.85 -2.52 2.13
C LYS A 806 -15.40 -2.34 2.57
N PRO A 807 -15.10 -1.34 3.42
CA PRO A 807 -13.75 -1.12 3.90
C PRO A 807 -13.27 -2.29 4.76
N LEU A 808 -11.96 -2.44 4.89
CA LEU A 808 -11.39 -3.37 5.86
C LEU A 808 -11.80 -2.93 7.28
N PRO A 809 -12.32 -3.84 8.13
CA PRO A 809 -12.74 -3.48 9.48
C PRO A 809 -11.56 -3.13 10.40
N VAL A 810 -10.36 -3.64 10.07
CA VAL A 810 -9.09 -3.43 10.76
C VAL A 810 -7.94 -3.52 9.73
N ASP A 811 -6.77 -2.95 10.02
CA ASP A 811 -5.57 -2.96 9.17
C ASP A 811 -4.34 -3.38 10.01
N GLY A 812 -3.19 -3.62 9.36
CA GLY A 812 -1.93 -3.93 10.04
C GLY A 812 -2.04 -5.18 10.94
N GLN A 813 -1.37 -5.17 12.09
CA GLN A 813 -1.34 -6.33 13.00
C GLN A 813 -2.73 -6.77 13.48
N ALA A 814 -3.69 -5.85 13.60
CA ALA A 814 -5.06 -6.19 13.97
C ALA A 814 -5.75 -7.03 12.89
N LEU A 815 -5.46 -6.79 11.60
CA LEU A 815 -5.97 -7.61 10.51
C LEU A 815 -5.34 -9.01 10.49
N ILE A 816 -4.03 -9.11 10.75
CA ILE A 816 -3.33 -10.40 10.90
C ILE A 816 -3.96 -11.20 12.03
N ALA A 817 -4.11 -10.61 13.22
CA ALA A 817 -4.72 -11.25 14.38
C ALA A 817 -6.16 -11.71 14.08
N ARG A 818 -6.95 -10.87 13.39
CA ARG A 818 -8.30 -11.24 12.97
C ARG A 818 -8.31 -12.41 11.99
N CYS A 819 -7.40 -12.46 11.02
CA CYS A 819 -7.30 -13.59 10.09
C CYS A 819 -6.92 -14.88 10.81
N ILE A 820 -5.94 -14.84 11.72
CA ILE A 820 -5.55 -16.00 12.55
C ILE A 820 -6.76 -16.48 13.37
N ALA A 821 -7.47 -15.58 14.03
CA ALA A 821 -8.66 -15.92 14.82
C ALA A 821 -9.76 -16.58 13.95
N ASP A 822 -10.01 -16.05 12.75
CA ASP A 822 -10.96 -16.65 11.82
C ASP A 822 -10.48 -18.01 11.27
N CYS A 823 -9.17 -18.17 11.03
CA CYS A 823 -8.58 -19.47 10.66
C CYS A 823 -8.74 -20.51 11.77
N VAL A 824 -8.55 -20.14 13.03
CA VAL A 824 -8.82 -21.02 14.18
C VAL A 824 -10.30 -21.37 14.28
N ARG A 825 -11.18 -20.37 14.12
CA ARG A 825 -12.63 -20.55 14.19
C ARG A 825 -13.17 -21.51 13.14
N VAL A 826 -12.60 -21.54 11.94
CA VAL A 826 -12.99 -22.47 10.87
C VAL A 826 -12.20 -23.78 10.88
N GLY A 827 -11.34 -23.99 11.89
CA GLY A 827 -10.54 -25.21 12.04
C GLY A 827 -9.37 -25.35 11.05
N MET A 828 -9.00 -24.28 10.34
CA MET A 828 -7.82 -24.27 9.47
C MET A 828 -6.53 -24.27 10.30
N LEU A 829 -6.52 -23.52 11.39
CA LEU A 829 -5.43 -23.49 12.37
C LEU A 829 -5.92 -24.00 13.73
N ARG A 830 -5.01 -24.45 14.57
CA ARG A 830 -5.26 -24.76 15.97
C ARG A 830 -4.88 -23.56 16.84
N ALA A 831 -5.53 -23.41 17.99
CA ALA A 831 -5.23 -22.30 18.90
C ALA A 831 -3.80 -22.34 19.47
N ASP A 832 -3.18 -23.52 19.50
CA ASP A 832 -1.81 -23.78 19.94
C ASP A 832 -0.78 -23.83 18.79
N ASP A 833 -1.20 -23.57 17.54
CA ASP A 833 -0.25 -23.48 16.43
C ASP A 833 0.70 -22.29 16.63
N THR A 834 2.00 -22.57 16.58
CA THR A 834 3.02 -21.52 16.66
C THR A 834 3.15 -20.82 15.31
N ILE A 835 2.86 -19.52 15.25
CA ILE A 835 3.06 -18.69 14.06
C ILE A 835 4.55 -18.35 13.92
N LEU A 836 5.13 -18.74 12.78
CA LEU A 836 6.54 -18.48 12.45
C LEU A 836 6.71 -17.17 11.67
N VAL A 837 5.76 -16.87 10.79
CA VAL A 837 5.75 -15.65 9.98
C VAL A 837 4.32 -15.20 9.73
N ALA A 838 4.09 -13.90 9.76
CA ALA A 838 2.84 -13.30 9.30
C ALA A 838 3.11 -11.93 8.68
N ASN A 839 2.71 -11.76 7.41
CA ASN A 839 2.88 -10.51 6.68
C ASN A 839 1.64 -10.19 5.84
N GLN A 840 1.66 -9.04 5.16
CA GLN A 840 0.55 -8.60 4.33
C GLN A 840 1.02 -8.06 2.99
N VAL A 841 0.18 -8.27 1.97
CA VAL A 841 0.34 -7.72 0.64
C VAL A 841 -0.94 -7.03 0.24
N ASP A 842 -0.85 -5.79 -0.21
CA ASP A 842 -2.00 -5.01 -0.67
C ASP A 842 -2.03 -4.93 -2.20
N MET A 843 -3.21 -5.23 -2.77
CA MET A 843 -3.48 -5.17 -4.21
C MET A 843 -4.63 -4.19 -4.46
N PRO A 844 -4.34 -2.88 -4.65
CA PRO A 844 -5.37 -1.88 -4.84
C PRO A 844 -6.24 -2.15 -6.07
N TYR A 845 -5.64 -2.57 -7.18
CA TYR A 845 -6.34 -3.04 -8.37
C TYR A 845 -6.18 -4.56 -8.46
N ALA A 846 -7.12 -5.30 -7.89
CA ALA A 846 -7.13 -6.77 -7.95
C ALA A 846 -8.15 -7.26 -8.97
N TYR A 847 -9.41 -6.83 -8.88
CA TYR A 847 -10.48 -7.24 -9.80
C TYR A 847 -11.09 -6.05 -10.52
N VAL A 848 -11.21 -6.14 -11.85
CA VAL A 848 -12.00 -5.19 -12.64
C VAL A 848 -13.49 -5.55 -12.52
N VAL A 849 -14.35 -4.55 -12.36
CA VAL A 849 -15.79 -4.77 -12.24
C VAL A 849 -16.45 -4.59 -13.60
N TYR A 850 -17.25 -5.59 -13.99
CA TYR A 850 -18.06 -5.57 -15.21
C TYR A 850 -19.41 -4.95 -14.88
N ASP A 851 -19.46 -3.63 -14.81
CA ASP A 851 -20.73 -2.89 -14.75
C ASP A 851 -21.25 -2.55 -16.15
N HIS A 852 -22.50 -2.09 -16.22
CA HIS A 852 -23.17 -1.77 -17.49
C HIS A 852 -22.55 -0.59 -18.26
N ALA A 853 -21.77 0.28 -17.62
CA ALA A 853 -21.13 1.43 -18.26
C ALA A 853 -19.69 1.12 -18.74
N ARG A 854 -19.07 0.06 -18.21
CA ARG A 854 -17.68 -0.33 -18.48
C ARG A 854 -17.34 -0.31 -19.96
N ALA A 855 -18.11 -1.02 -20.79
CA ALA A 855 -17.78 -1.20 -22.21
C ALA A 855 -17.70 0.13 -22.96
N ALA A 856 -18.65 1.04 -22.72
CA ALA A 856 -18.65 2.37 -23.34
C ALA A 856 -17.48 3.23 -22.85
N ASN A 857 -17.21 3.20 -21.53
CA ASN A 857 -16.10 3.96 -20.94
C ASN A 857 -14.73 3.48 -21.46
N VAL A 858 -14.51 2.16 -21.50
CA VAL A 858 -13.28 1.56 -22.04
C VAL A 858 -13.12 1.89 -23.52
N ALA A 859 -14.19 1.78 -24.32
CA ALA A 859 -14.15 2.09 -25.74
C ALA A 859 -13.76 3.55 -26.00
N LEU A 860 -14.32 4.50 -25.24
CA LEU A 860 -13.99 5.93 -25.34
C LEU A 860 -12.51 6.18 -25.05
N VAL A 861 -11.99 5.66 -23.93
CA VAL A 861 -10.59 5.85 -23.54
C VAL A 861 -9.66 5.17 -24.55
N LYS A 862 -9.97 3.94 -24.98
CA LYS A 862 -9.17 3.19 -25.96
C LYS A 862 -9.09 3.91 -27.30
N ALA A 863 -10.20 4.44 -27.80
CA ALA A 863 -10.23 5.19 -29.05
C ALA A 863 -9.36 6.45 -28.99
N TRP A 864 -9.34 7.14 -27.85
CA TRP A 864 -8.49 8.32 -27.66
C TRP A 864 -7.01 7.94 -27.55
N MET A 865 -6.65 6.89 -26.81
CA MET A 865 -5.26 6.42 -26.67
C MET A 865 -4.65 6.01 -28.02
N ALA A 866 -5.44 5.36 -28.88
CA ALA A 866 -5.01 4.93 -30.20
C ALA A 866 -4.60 6.11 -31.11
N GLN A 867 -5.20 7.29 -30.94
CA GLN A 867 -4.83 8.50 -31.69
C GLN A 867 -3.43 9.04 -31.33
N HIS A 868 -2.85 8.53 -30.24
CA HIS A 868 -1.56 8.95 -29.70
C HIS A 868 -0.54 7.81 -29.65
N ASP A 869 -0.77 6.74 -30.44
CA ASP A 869 0.11 5.58 -30.56
C ASP A 869 0.33 4.83 -29.23
N ILE A 870 -0.67 4.91 -28.35
CA ILE A 870 -0.71 4.20 -27.07
C ILE A 870 -1.61 2.98 -27.22
N ILE A 871 -1.00 1.80 -27.15
CA ILE A 871 -1.68 0.50 -27.16
C ILE A 871 -1.94 0.07 -25.72
N LEU A 872 -3.20 -0.17 -25.39
CA LEU A 872 -3.62 -0.71 -24.11
C LEU A 872 -3.58 -2.23 -24.17
N ALA A 873 -2.90 -2.88 -23.21
CA ALA A 873 -2.80 -4.33 -23.17
C ALA A 873 -2.90 -4.88 -21.74
N GLY A 874 -3.57 -6.01 -21.57
CA GLY A 874 -3.61 -6.76 -20.33
C GLY A 874 -4.71 -6.33 -19.36
N ARG A 875 -4.81 -7.07 -18.24
CA ARG A 875 -5.91 -7.04 -17.27
C ARG A 875 -6.39 -5.63 -16.91
N TYR A 876 -5.46 -4.74 -16.57
CA TYR A 876 -5.80 -3.43 -16.02
C TYR A 876 -5.74 -2.30 -17.04
N SER A 877 -5.05 -2.47 -18.17
CA SER A 877 -5.03 -1.43 -19.21
C SER A 877 -6.19 -1.60 -20.19
N GLU A 878 -6.58 -2.83 -20.51
CA GLU A 878 -7.80 -3.13 -21.28
C GLU A 878 -9.06 -3.18 -20.41
N TRP A 879 -8.88 -3.20 -19.08
CA TRP A 879 -9.95 -3.30 -18.09
C TRP A 879 -10.78 -4.58 -18.21
N GLU A 880 -10.10 -5.69 -18.50
CA GLU A 880 -10.67 -7.01 -18.72
C GLU A 880 -10.22 -8.00 -17.63
N TYR A 881 -11.10 -8.93 -17.24
CA TYR A 881 -10.79 -9.91 -16.22
C TYR A 881 -9.89 -11.01 -16.81
N TYR A 882 -8.57 -10.83 -16.74
CA TYR A 882 -7.59 -11.78 -17.31
C TYR A 882 -6.95 -12.69 -16.28
N ASN A 883 -6.68 -13.92 -16.68
CA ASN A 883 -5.70 -14.78 -16.02
C ASN A 883 -4.31 -14.58 -16.69
N SER A 884 -3.26 -15.24 -16.20
CA SER A 884 -1.89 -15.04 -16.70
C SER A 884 -1.71 -15.45 -18.17
N ASP A 885 -2.35 -16.54 -18.60
CA ASP A 885 -2.37 -17.00 -20.00
C ASP A 885 -2.87 -15.92 -20.97
N HIS A 886 -4.03 -15.33 -20.66
CA HIS A 886 -4.62 -14.23 -21.43
C HIS A 886 -3.73 -12.99 -21.39
N ALA A 887 -3.08 -12.73 -20.25
CA ALA A 887 -2.17 -11.61 -20.09
C ALA A 887 -0.92 -11.76 -20.99
N PHE A 888 -0.37 -12.97 -21.15
CA PHE A 888 0.71 -13.23 -22.10
C PHE A 888 0.25 -13.03 -23.55
N ILE A 889 -0.90 -13.59 -23.92
CA ILE A 889 -1.45 -13.43 -25.27
C ILE A 889 -1.69 -11.96 -25.60
N ALA A 890 -2.21 -11.17 -24.65
CA ALA A 890 -2.40 -9.73 -24.83
C ALA A 890 -1.07 -8.99 -25.06
N GLY A 891 0.00 -9.38 -24.34
CA GLY A 891 1.33 -8.81 -24.54
C GLY A 891 1.89 -9.13 -25.93
N LYS A 892 1.78 -10.39 -26.36
CA LYS A 892 2.13 -10.83 -27.72
C LYS A 892 1.40 -10.03 -28.80
N LYS A 893 0.07 -9.95 -28.71
CA LYS A 893 -0.77 -9.22 -29.67
C LYS A 893 -0.41 -7.73 -29.72
N ALA A 894 -0.15 -7.11 -28.57
CA ALA A 894 0.25 -5.71 -28.52
C ALA A 894 1.58 -5.48 -29.27
N ALA A 895 2.59 -6.33 -29.04
CA ALA A 895 3.87 -6.24 -29.74
C ALA A 895 3.75 -6.50 -31.25
N GLU A 896 2.91 -7.44 -31.67
CA GLU A 896 2.60 -7.70 -33.09
C GLU A 896 1.89 -6.49 -33.73
N THR A 897 0.94 -5.88 -33.02
CA THR A 897 0.24 -4.68 -33.50
C THR A 897 1.20 -3.51 -33.71
N VAL A 898 2.10 -3.24 -32.76
CA VAL A 898 3.12 -2.18 -32.93
C VAL A 898 4.00 -2.47 -34.16
N ARG A 899 4.45 -3.71 -34.34
CA ARG A 899 5.32 -4.06 -35.48
C ARG A 899 4.61 -3.91 -36.82
N ALA A 900 3.34 -4.27 -36.91
CA ALA A 900 2.54 -4.06 -38.11
C ALA A 900 2.42 -2.56 -38.45
N LEU A 901 2.11 -1.72 -37.44
CA LEU A 901 2.01 -0.26 -37.60
C LEU A 901 3.35 0.37 -38.03
N ALA A 902 4.47 -0.12 -37.50
CA ALA A 902 5.80 0.33 -37.89
C ALA A 902 6.11 0.02 -39.36
N CYS A 903 5.82 -1.20 -39.84
CA CYS A 903 6.03 -1.58 -41.24
C CYS A 903 5.18 -0.75 -42.22
N ASP A 904 3.92 -0.46 -41.89
CA ASP A 904 3.04 0.36 -42.72
C ASP A 904 3.57 1.82 -42.84
N SER A 905 4.17 2.34 -41.77
CA SER A 905 4.77 3.68 -41.78
C SER A 905 6.03 3.77 -42.64
N GLU A 906 6.88 2.73 -42.63
CA GLU A 906 8.07 2.64 -43.49
C GLU A 906 7.70 2.46 -44.96
N MET A 907 6.66 1.68 -45.27
CA MET A 907 6.16 1.52 -46.65
C MET A 907 5.55 2.81 -47.21
N ASN A 908 4.83 3.59 -46.41
CA ASN A 908 4.28 4.87 -46.83
C ASN A 908 5.38 5.95 -47.02
N GLN A 909 6.43 5.95 -46.19
CA GLN A 909 7.58 6.85 -46.37
C GLN A 909 8.47 6.47 -47.57
N ALA A 910 8.45 5.20 -48.00
CA ALA A 910 9.17 4.76 -49.20
C ALA A 910 8.38 4.97 -50.51
N ALA A 911 7.09 5.31 -50.41
CA ALA A 911 6.19 5.56 -51.54
C ALA A 911 5.97 7.06 -51.84
N GLU A 912 6.35 7.96 -50.92
CA GLU A 912 6.50 9.41 -51.13
C GLU A 912 7.92 9.76 -51.61
#